data_AF-A0A8S0PNL5-F1
#
_entry.id   AF-A0A8S0PNL5-F1
#
_cell.length_a   1.000
_cell.length_b   1.000
_cell.length_c   1.000
_cell.angle_alpha   90.00
_cell.angle_beta   90.00
_cell.angle_gamma   90.00
#
_symmetry.space_group_name_H-M   'P 1'
#
loop_
_entity.id
_entity.type
_entity.pdbx_description
1 polymer ?
#
loop_
_entity_poly.entity_id
_entity_poly.type
_entity_poly.pdbx_seq_one_letter_code
_entity_poly.pdbx_strand_id
1 'polypeptide(L)'
;MLSANLFHSRKNSWPPEEYINRNTLHLLDFDSAAAPEQAWRRKLNSHASILKEFSVTFTEAIKMFRLGLRLWHYTQEEASHGRKAPINPFTRESCKPSASQGVPLGGMGSGSISRGFRGEFSHFQILPGICETSPVMANQFSIFISRDGGNKKYASVLAPGQHEGLGKSGDLGISSWGWNLTGQHSTYHALFPRAWTIYDGEPDPELKVSCRQISPFIPHNYKESSLPTAVFVYTLVNTGKERAQVSLLLTWANSIGGISHLSGDHVNEPFIGEDGVSGVLLHHKTAKDNPPVTYAIAACETQNVSVSILPCFGLTEGSSITAKDLWGKMTEDGHLENLNKGPTMPSSPGETHCAAVSASTWVEPHGKCTVAFAVAWSSPKVKFCKGKSYNRRYTKYYGSSERAAKDLVHDALTNYKLWEEEIEKWQNPILKDDKLPEWYKFTLFNELYFLVAGGTVWIDSRIPATDSVGIKSIIMDDKDADTEARVVHRSGALSQLAADNGSSKSVDEVNLGTVENGEASSLFTFNNGAMDPVNGSDDVGRFLYLEGVEYIMWCTYDVHFYASFALLELFPKIELSIQREFAKAVLCEDGRKVRFLAEGNWGIRKVRGAIPHDLGTHDPWHEMNAYNIHDTSRWKDLNPKFVLQVYRDFVATGDLSFGAEVWPAVLAAMEYMEQFDRDNDCLIENDGFPDQTYDTWTVHGIGAYCGSLWLAALQAAAAMAIQLGDTSFAEKYKDKFIKAKAVFEEKLWNGSYFNYDSGSSSNSKSIQADQLAGQWYTASSGLPDLFDSFKIQSALQKIFDFNVMKVRGKYGVE
;
A
#
# COMPACT_ATOMS: atom_id res chain seq x y z
N MET A 1 -35.80 -0.88 -13.13
CA MET A 1 -36.18 -0.80 -11.69
C MET A 1 -36.09 -2.20 -11.10
N LEU A 2 -34.92 -2.58 -10.61
CA LEU A 2 -34.78 -3.76 -9.74
C LEU A 2 -35.28 -3.34 -8.36
N SER A 3 -36.35 -3.98 -7.89
CA SER A 3 -37.00 -3.66 -6.62
C SER A 3 -35.99 -3.76 -5.47
N ALA A 4 -35.93 -2.71 -4.66
CA ALA A 4 -35.09 -2.53 -3.46
C ALA A 4 -35.29 -3.58 -2.32
N ASN A 5 -35.96 -4.70 -2.59
CA ASN A 5 -36.37 -5.68 -1.58
C ASN A 5 -35.42 -6.88 -1.43
N LEU A 6 -34.39 -7.04 -2.26
CA LEU A 6 -33.49 -8.20 -2.20
C LEU A 6 -32.41 -8.10 -1.10
N PHE A 7 -32.11 -6.91 -0.59
CA PHE A 7 -31.13 -6.71 0.50
C PHE A 7 -31.76 -6.57 1.89
N HIS A 8 -33.08 -6.74 2.03
CA HIS A 8 -33.81 -6.39 3.27
C HIS A 8 -34.02 -7.52 4.28
N SER A 9 -33.46 -8.73 4.06
CA SER A 9 -33.39 -9.70 5.15
C SER A 9 -32.28 -9.30 6.13
N ARG A 10 -32.59 -8.40 7.08
CA ARG A 10 -31.74 -8.07 8.23
C ARG A 10 -31.55 -9.31 9.10
N LYS A 11 -30.61 -10.18 8.74
CA LYS A 11 -29.80 -10.84 9.77
C LYS A 11 -28.88 -9.76 10.32
N ASN A 12 -28.69 -9.73 11.64
CA ASN A 12 -27.63 -8.92 12.22
C ASN A 12 -26.33 -9.30 11.49
N SER A 13 -25.56 -8.31 11.04
CA SER A 13 -24.29 -8.55 10.34
C SER A 13 -23.29 -9.33 11.19
N TRP A 14 -23.56 -9.48 12.49
CA TRP A 14 -22.67 -10.05 13.48
C TRP A 14 -23.39 -11.00 14.46
N PRO A 15 -22.72 -12.06 14.92
CA PRO A 15 -23.21 -12.91 16.00
C PRO A 15 -23.40 -12.10 17.32
N PRO A 16 -24.50 -12.30 18.07
CA PRO A 16 -24.75 -11.61 19.33
C PRO A 16 -23.61 -11.73 20.36
N GLU A 17 -22.89 -12.84 20.35
CA GLU A 17 -21.77 -13.11 21.23
C GLU A 17 -20.56 -12.21 20.99
N GLU A 18 -20.42 -11.57 19.82
CA GLU A 18 -19.32 -10.66 19.52
C GLU A 18 -19.59 -9.21 19.94
N TYR A 19 -20.79 -8.92 20.44
CA TYR A 19 -21.14 -7.60 20.95
C TYR A 19 -20.49 -7.36 22.31
N ILE A 20 -19.94 -6.17 22.47
CA ILE A 20 -19.48 -5.68 23.78
C ILE A 20 -20.69 -5.34 24.64
N ASN A 21 -20.54 -5.51 25.95
CA ASN A 21 -21.54 -5.05 26.91
C ASN A 21 -21.80 -3.54 26.73
N ARG A 22 -23.07 -3.16 26.57
CA ARG A 22 -23.48 -1.75 26.38
C ARG A 22 -23.01 -0.84 27.50
N ASN A 23 -22.97 -1.33 28.75
CA ASN A 23 -22.49 -0.54 29.88
C ASN A 23 -20.98 -0.26 29.75
N THR A 24 -20.20 -1.23 29.28
CA THR A 24 -18.76 -1.06 29.02
C THR A 24 -18.53 -0.03 27.92
N LEU A 25 -19.29 -0.08 26.82
CA LEU A 25 -19.21 0.92 25.76
C LEU A 25 -19.55 2.34 26.28
N HIS A 26 -20.61 2.50 27.06
CA HIS A 26 -20.96 3.79 27.65
C HIS A 26 -19.88 4.32 28.62
N LEU A 27 -19.21 3.43 29.37
CA LEU A 27 -18.08 3.82 30.21
C LEU A 27 -16.88 4.30 29.37
N LEU A 28 -16.69 3.72 28.19
CA LEU A 28 -15.63 4.04 27.24
C LEU A 28 -15.99 5.15 26.23
N ASP A 29 -17.20 5.72 26.27
CA ASP A 29 -17.62 6.81 25.37
C ASP A 29 -16.86 8.13 25.60
N PHE A 30 -15.93 8.13 26.55
CA PHE A 30 -15.02 9.25 26.80
C PHE A 30 -13.86 9.23 25.81
N ASP A 31 -13.54 10.39 25.21
CA ASP A 31 -12.35 10.59 24.36
C ASP A 31 -12.30 9.60 23.18
N SER A 32 -13.45 9.31 22.54
CA SER A 32 -13.56 8.35 21.42
C SER A 32 -13.04 6.94 21.71
N ALA A 33 -12.92 6.55 22.98
CA ALA A 33 -12.36 5.26 23.37
C ALA A 33 -13.30 4.06 23.10
N ALA A 34 -14.58 4.32 22.84
CA ALA A 34 -15.52 3.35 22.31
C ALA A 34 -15.28 3.14 20.81
N ALA A 35 -15.32 1.88 20.35
CA ALA A 35 -15.23 1.58 18.93
C ALA A 35 -16.51 2.06 18.21
N PRO A 36 -16.42 2.56 16.95
CA PRO A 36 -17.58 2.87 16.14
C PRO A 36 -18.51 1.66 16.00
N GLU A 37 -19.83 1.89 16.04
CA GLU A 37 -20.83 0.81 15.96
C GLU A 37 -20.68 -0.01 14.67
N GLN A 38 -20.28 0.65 13.58
CA GLN A 38 -20.13 0.05 12.26
C GLN A 38 -18.76 -0.61 12.05
N ALA A 39 -17.86 -0.65 13.04
CA ALA A 39 -16.55 -1.28 12.86
C ALA A 39 -16.68 -2.81 12.70
N TRP A 40 -15.80 -3.40 11.87
CA TRP A 40 -15.62 -4.86 11.86
C TRP A 40 -15.20 -5.30 13.25
N ARG A 41 -15.66 -6.45 13.75
CA ARG A 41 -15.30 -6.89 15.10
C ARG A 41 -15.05 -8.38 15.19
N ARG A 42 -14.25 -8.76 16.19
CA ARG A 42 -13.96 -10.16 16.50
C ARG A 42 -13.53 -10.33 17.96
N LYS A 43 -13.94 -11.41 18.61
CA LYS A 43 -13.38 -11.80 19.91
C LYS A 43 -11.92 -12.17 19.81
N LEU A 44 -11.12 -11.81 20.81
CA LEU A 44 -9.69 -12.12 20.79
C LEU A 44 -9.41 -13.62 20.91
N ASN A 45 -10.29 -14.40 21.56
CA ASN A 45 -10.14 -15.86 21.66
C ASN A 45 -10.68 -16.65 20.45
N SER A 46 -11.20 -15.97 19.42
CA SER A 46 -11.73 -16.63 18.23
C SER A 46 -10.66 -17.46 17.52
N HIS A 47 -11.03 -18.64 17.03
CA HIS A 47 -10.13 -19.49 16.26
C HIS A 47 -9.78 -18.82 14.93
N ALA A 48 -8.49 -18.71 14.62
CA ALA A 48 -8.01 -18.29 13.31
C ALA A 48 -7.81 -19.55 12.46
N SER A 49 -8.75 -19.80 11.53
CA SER A 49 -8.61 -20.92 10.60
C SER A 49 -7.42 -20.70 9.67
N ILE A 50 -6.65 -21.77 9.42
CA ILE A 50 -5.69 -21.80 8.32
C ILE A 50 -6.49 -21.76 7.02
N LEU A 51 -6.12 -20.89 6.09
CA LEU A 51 -6.78 -20.78 4.79
C LEU A 51 -6.57 -22.07 3.99
N LYS A 52 -7.63 -22.53 3.29
CA LYS A 52 -7.57 -23.73 2.46
C LYS A 52 -7.05 -23.37 1.07
N GLU A 53 -5.89 -23.90 0.73
CA GLU A 53 -5.30 -23.73 -0.61
C GLU A 53 -6.04 -24.59 -1.65
N PHE A 54 -6.08 -24.10 -2.89
CA PHE A 54 -6.49 -24.91 -4.04
C PHE A 54 -5.44 -25.98 -4.33
N SER A 55 -5.88 -27.20 -4.63
CA SER A 55 -4.98 -28.30 -4.99
C SER A 55 -5.00 -28.52 -6.49
N VAL A 56 -3.82 -28.50 -7.10
CA VAL A 56 -3.65 -28.88 -8.51
C VAL A 56 -3.99 -30.35 -8.68
N THR A 57 -4.92 -30.66 -9.58
CA THR A 57 -5.25 -32.05 -9.91
C THR A 57 -4.12 -32.73 -10.68
N PHE A 58 -4.06 -34.06 -10.66
CA PHE A 58 -3.03 -34.80 -11.40
C PHE A 58 -3.04 -34.48 -12.91
N THR A 59 -4.23 -34.31 -13.50
CA THR A 59 -4.37 -33.97 -14.92
C THR A 59 -3.86 -32.56 -15.22
N GLU A 60 -4.14 -31.59 -14.35
CA GLU A 60 -3.59 -30.23 -14.47
C GLU A 60 -2.07 -30.23 -14.30
N ALA A 61 -1.53 -30.99 -13.34
CA ALA A 61 -0.10 -31.13 -13.14
C ALA A 61 0.62 -31.66 -14.40
N ILE A 62 0.04 -32.66 -15.08
CA ILE A 62 0.57 -33.16 -16.37
C ILE A 62 0.54 -32.06 -17.43
N LYS A 63 -0.58 -31.33 -17.56
CA LYS A 63 -0.72 -30.24 -18.54
C LYS A 63 0.29 -29.12 -18.29
N MET A 64 0.53 -28.80 -17.02
CA MET A 64 1.45 -27.73 -16.60
C MET A 64 2.91 -28.17 -16.52
N PHE A 65 3.24 -29.45 -16.70
CA PHE A 65 4.59 -29.97 -16.47
C PHE A 65 5.70 -29.18 -17.18
N ARG A 66 5.50 -28.83 -18.46
CA ARG A 66 6.47 -28.06 -19.25
C ARG A 66 6.66 -26.63 -18.73
N LEU A 67 5.56 -25.97 -18.36
CA LEU A 67 5.58 -24.65 -17.73
C LEU A 67 6.27 -24.74 -16.36
N GLY A 68 5.91 -25.75 -15.55
CA GLY A 68 6.52 -26.01 -14.23
C GLY A 68 8.03 -26.19 -14.29
N LEU A 69 8.56 -26.95 -15.27
CA LEU A 69 10.00 -27.09 -15.47
C LEU A 69 10.68 -25.75 -15.80
N ARG A 70 10.06 -24.92 -16.64
CA ARG A 70 10.61 -23.61 -17.01
C ARG A 70 10.53 -22.60 -15.87
N LEU A 71 9.42 -22.56 -15.15
CA LEU A 71 9.28 -21.78 -13.91
C LEU A 71 10.33 -22.20 -12.89
N TRP A 72 10.51 -23.50 -12.68
CA TRP A 72 11.52 -24.00 -11.74
C TRP A 72 12.91 -23.53 -12.14
N HIS A 73 13.31 -23.69 -13.40
CA HIS A 73 14.60 -23.22 -13.88
C HIS A 73 14.77 -21.69 -13.69
N TYR A 74 13.75 -20.92 -14.06
CA TYR A 74 13.74 -19.45 -13.89
C TYR A 74 13.88 -19.03 -12.42
N THR A 75 13.16 -19.69 -11.51
CA THR A 75 13.25 -19.39 -10.06
C THR A 75 14.65 -19.70 -9.50
N GLN A 76 15.31 -20.76 -9.98
CA GLN A 76 16.69 -21.08 -9.59
C GLN A 76 17.68 -20.06 -10.17
N GLU A 77 17.47 -19.61 -11.41
CA GLU A 77 18.30 -18.58 -12.04
C GLU A 77 18.20 -17.24 -11.27
N GLU A 78 17.00 -16.79 -10.92
CA GLU A 78 16.81 -15.59 -10.09
C GLU A 78 17.49 -15.74 -8.72
N ALA A 79 17.32 -16.89 -8.06
CA ALA A 79 17.94 -17.17 -6.78
C ALA A 79 19.49 -17.17 -6.86
N SER A 80 20.07 -17.65 -7.96
CA SER A 80 21.52 -17.63 -8.19
C SER A 80 22.10 -16.21 -8.27
N HIS A 81 21.27 -15.24 -8.66
CA HIS A 81 21.61 -13.81 -8.65
C HIS A 81 21.24 -13.11 -7.33
N GLY A 82 20.82 -13.85 -6.30
CA GLY A 82 20.38 -13.30 -5.01
C GLY A 82 19.03 -12.59 -5.07
N ARG A 83 18.22 -12.87 -6.09
CA ARG A 83 16.92 -12.22 -6.36
C ARG A 83 15.76 -13.17 -6.11
N LYS A 84 14.56 -12.61 -5.86
CA LYS A 84 13.31 -13.37 -5.80
C LYS A 84 12.59 -13.24 -7.15
N ALA A 85 12.17 -14.36 -7.73
CA ALA A 85 11.37 -14.34 -8.95
C ALA A 85 10.01 -13.66 -8.67
N PRO A 86 9.46 -12.88 -9.63
CA PRO A 86 8.18 -12.18 -9.45
C PRO A 86 7.02 -13.13 -9.07
N ILE A 87 7.03 -14.33 -9.65
CA ILE A 87 6.08 -15.41 -9.36
C ILE A 87 6.90 -16.67 -9.03
N ASN A 88 6.72 -17.23 -7.84
CA ASN A 88 7.40 -18.45 -7.41
C ASN A 88 6.45 -19.44 -6.72
N PRO A 89 5.80 -20.34 -7.48
CA PRO A 89 4.85 -21.31 -6.93
C PRO A 89 5.53 -22.45 -6.15
N PHE A 90 6.87 -22.51 -6.12
CA PHE A 90 7.62 -23.56 -5.42
C PHE A 90 8.07 -23.13 -4.02
N THR A 91 7.88 -21.85 -3.66
CA THR A 91 8.19 -21.37 -2.33
C THR A 91 7.25 -22.03 -1.33
N ARG A 92 7.80 -22.81 -0.40
CA ARG A 92 7.06 -23.20 0.79
C ARG A 92 7.15 -22.06 1.77
N GLU A 93 6.06 -21.33 1.96
CA GLU A 93 5.99 -20.35 3.04
C GLU A 93 6.18 -21.07 4.38
N SER A 94 7.10 -20.56 5.20
CA SER A 94 7.41 -21.12 6.51
C SER A 94 6.27 -20.91 7.52
N CYS A 95 5.50 -19.83 7.34
CA CYS A 95 4.30 -19.53 8.11
C CYS A 95 3.11 -19.50 7.14
N LYS A 96 2.10 -20.34 7.39
CA LYS A 96 0.89 -20.35 6.57
C LYS A 96 0.06 -19.09 6.83
N PRO A 97 -0.57 -18.50 5.80
CA PRO A 97 -1.49 -17.38 5.99
C PRO A 97 -2.57 -17.73 7.02
N SER A 98 -2.59 -16.95 8.10
CA SER A 98 -3.53 -17.08 9.20
C SER A 98 -4.57 -15.98 9.12
N ALA A 99 -5.82 -16.32 9.44
CA ALA A 99 -6.90 -15.35 9.63
C ALA A 99 -6.76 -14.51 10.93
N SER A 100 -5.55 -14.39 11.50
CA SER A 100 -5.22 -13.61 12.71
C SER A 100 -4.76 -12.17 12.44
N GLN A 101 -4.90 -11.69 11.20
CA GLN A 101 -4.51 -10.34 10.81
C GLN A 101 -5.34 -9.24 11.47
N GLY A 102 -4.84 -8.01 11.37
CA GLY A 102 -5.54 -6.79 11.75
C GLY A 102 -5.08 -5.60 10.91
N VAL A 103 -5.57 -4.42 11.26
CA VAL A 103 -5.26 -3.14 10.57
C VAL A 103 -3.75 -2.85 10.61
N PRO A 104 -3.11 -2.54 9.46
CA PRO A 104 -1.69 -2.22 9.41
C PRO A 104 -1.35 -0.86 10.03
N LEU A 105 -0.10 -0.75 10.46
CA LEU A 105 0.51 0.43 11.07
C LEU A 105 1.32 1.20 10.04
N GLY A 106 1.26 2.54 10.12
CA GLY A 106 2.06 3.46 9.32
C GLY A 106 1.31 4.07 8.13
N GLY A 107 1.92 5.10 7.55
CA GLY A 107 1.49 5.74 6.32
C GLY A 107 1.95 5.00 5.07
N MET A 108 1.35 5.35 3.94
CA MET A 108 1.63 4.82 2.61
C MET A 108 3.10 4.99 2.24
N GLY A 109 3.71 3.95 1.65
CA GLY A 109 5.05 4.01 1.09
C GLY A 109 6.19 4.14 2.10
N SER A 110 5.90 4.03 3.39
CA SER A 110 6.85 4.20 4.50
C SER A 110 7.37 2.86 5.07
N GLY A 111 6.88 1.75 4.50
CA GLY A 111 6.91 0.43 5.12
C GLY A 111 5.75 0.25 6.09
N SER A 112 5.37 -0.99 6.40
CA SER A 112 4.23 -1.26 7.29
C SER A 112 4.49 -2.41 8.24
N ILE A 113 3.75 -2.41 9.36
CA ILE A 113 3.76 -3.49 10.36
C ILE A 113 2.29 -3.80 10.67
N SER A 114 1.88 -5.06 10.67
CA SER A 114 0.51 -5.41 11.04
C SER A 114 0.42 -5.79 12.51
N ARG A 115 -0.62 -5.32 13.20
CA ARG A 115 -0.96 -5.80 14.53
C ARG A 115 -2.18 -6.71 14.41
N GLY A 116 -1.99 -7.99 14.68
CA GLY A 116 -3.03 -9.00 14.60
C GLY A 116 -4.18 -8.71 15.56
N PHE A 117 -5.36 -9.28 15.30
CA PHE A 117 -6.52 -9.04 16.16
C PHE A 117 -6.30 -9.57 17.59
N ARG A 118 -5.31 -10.45 17.84
CA ARG A 118 -4.92 -10.91 19.18
C ARG A 118 -3.83 -10.06 19.81
N GLY A 119 -3.34 -9.00 19.15
CA GLY A 119 -2.40 -8.03 19.70
C GLY A 119 -0.93 -8.23 19.32
N GLU A 120 -0.60 -9.30 18.59
CA GLU A 120 0.74 -9.61 18.10
C GLU A 120 1.18 -8.69 16.95
N PHE A 121 2.45 -8.26 16.95
CA PHE A 121 3.04 -7.51 15.84
C PHE A 121 3.70 -8.49 14.86
N SER A 122 3.28 -8.45 13.60
CA SER A 122 3.66 -9.37 12.54
C SER A 122 3.66 -8.67 11.17
N HIS A 123 3.96 -9.40 10.09
CA HIS A 123 3.91 -8.89 8.71
C HIS A 123 4.72 -7.60 8.54
N PHE A 124 6.00 -7.67 8.89
CA PHE A 124 6.91 -6.54 8.74
C PHE A 124 7.29 -6.39 7.26
N GLN A 125 6.90 -5.27 6.67
CA GLN A 125 7.17 -4.89 5.29
C GLN A 125 8.00 -3.61 5.24
N ILE A 126 9.15 -3.62 5.92
CA ILE A 126 10.04 -2.46 5.98
C ILE A 126 10.93 -2.38 4.74
N LEU A 127 11.38 -3.53 4.23
CA LEU A 127 12.21 -3.61 3.03
C LEU A 127 11.33 -3.85 1.79
N PRO A 128 11.57 -3.15 0.67
CA PRO A 128 10.78 -3.31 -0.55
C PRO A 128 10.72 -4.77 -1.03
N GLY A 129 9.52 -5.27 -1.31
CA GLY A 129 9.30 -6.63 -1.82
C GLY A 129 9.53 -7.76 -0.80
N ILE A 130 9.78 -7.45 0.47
CA ILE A 130 9.97 -8.42 1.56
C ILE A 130 8.81 -8.28 2.55
N CYS A 131 8.20 -9.42 2.91
CA CYS A 131 7.19 -9.50 3.95
C CYS A 131 7.58 -10.59 4.95
N GLU A 132 7.98 -10.19 6.15
CA GLU A 132 8.26 -11.11 7.26
C GLU A 132 6.96 -11.37 8.03
N THR A 133 6.28 -12.48 7.71
CA THR A 133 4.92 -12.79 8.20
C THR A 133 4.86 -13.24 9.66
N SER A 134 5.95 -13.81 10.18
CA SER A 134 5.99 -14.32 11.56
C SER A 134 5.88 -13.20 12.61
N PRO A 135 5.14 -13.43 13.72
CA PRO A 135 5.07 -12.47 14.80
C PRO A 135 6.40 -12.35 15.55
N VAL A 136 6.76 -11.12 15.95
CA VAL A 136 7.90 -10.87 16.84
C VAL A 136 7.39 -10.87 18.27
N MET A 137 7.51 -12.01 18.96
CA MET A 137 6.84 -12.22 20.26
C MET A 137 7.30 -11.29 21.40
N ALA A 138 8.49 -10.69 21.28
CA ALA A 138 8.98 -9.68 22.22
C ALA A 138 8.28 -8.31 22.07
N ASN A 139 7.60 -8.07 20.93
CA ASN A 139 6.86 -6.84 20.69
C ASN A 139 5.46 -7.01 21.28
N GLN A 140 5.19 -6.39 22.42
CA GLN A 140 3.94 -6.57 23.14
C GLN A 140 3.52 -5.30 23.88
N PHE A 141 2.22 -5.23 24.16
CA PHE A 141 1.73 -4.45 25.29
C PHE A 141 1.42 -5.37 26.46
N SER A 142 1.80 -4.96 27.67
CA SER A 142 1.49 -5.67 28.91
C SER A 142 0.91 -4.71 29.94
N ILE A 143 0.11 -5.23 30.87
CA ILE A 143 -0.53 -4.46 31.94
C ILE A 143 -0.20 -5.06 33.30
N PHE A 144 0.09 -4.19 34.26
CA PHE A 144 0.34 -4.51 35.66
C PHE A 144 -0.56 -3.63 36.52
N ILE A 145 -1.30 -4.24 37.44
CA ILE A 145 -2.33 -3.57 38.24
C ILE A 145 -2.11 -3.93 39.71
N SER A 146 -2.06 -2.93 40.57
CA SER A 146 -2.07 -3.08 42.02
C SER A 146 -3.17 -2.20 42.61
N ARG A 147 -4.10 -2.79 43.36
CA ARG A 147 -5.16 -2.02 44.05
C ARG A 147 -4.74 -1.65 45.47
N ASP A 148 -5.25 -0.53 45.95
CA ASP A 148 -5.05 -0.09 47.35
C ASP A 148 -5.46 -1.20 48.32
N GLY A 149 -4.62 -1.40 49.35
CA GLY A 149 -4.73 -2.54 50.27
C GLY A 149 -3.85 -3.74 49.89
N GLY A 150 -3.19 -3.73 48.73
CA GLY A 150 -2.07 -4.62 48.36
C GLY A 150 -2.43 -6.09 48.10
N ASN A 151 -3.66 -6.51 48.39
CA ASN A 151 -4.10 -7.91 48.32
C ASN A 151 -4.52 -8.34 46.91
N LYS A 152 -4.74 -7.41 45.98
CA LYS A 152 -5.12 -7.70 44.59
C LYS A 152 -4.07 -7.13 43.65
N LYS A 153 -3.31 -8.05 43.02
CA LYS A 153 -2.35 -7.73 41.96
C LYS A 153 -2.70 -8.54 40.71
N TYR A 154 -2.65 -7.90 39.55
CA TYR A 154 -2.88 -8.54 38.26
C TYR A 154 -1.73 -8.19 37.32
N ALA A 155 -1.27 -9.17 36.53
CA ALA A 155 -0.27 -8.96 35.51
C ALA A 155 -0.60 -9.83 34.30
N SER A 156 -0.62 -9.23 33.11
CA SER A 156 -0.83 -9.97 31.87
C SER A 156 -0.22 -9.28 30.66
N VAL A 157 0.35 -10.07 29.76
CA VAL A 157 0.54 -9.66 28.37
C VAL A 157 -0.85 -9.51 27.75
N LEU A 158 -1.06 -8.43 27.01
CA LEU A 158 -2.35 -8.10 26.40
C LEU A 158 -2.57 -8.80 25.05
N ALA A 159 -2.20 -10.08 24.98
CA ALA A 159 -2.32 -10.91 23.79
C ALA A 159 -2.77 -12.35 24.12
N PRO A 160 -4.05 -12.70 23.89
CA PRO A 160 -4.59 -13.99 24.29
C PRO A 160 -4.27 -15.11 23.30
N GLY A 161 -4.37 -16.36 23.79
CA GLY A 161 -4.23 -17.57 22.99
C GLY A 161 -2.87 -18.26 23.12
N GLN A 162 -2.75 -19.44 22.50
CA GLN A 162 -1.48 -20.14 22.38
C GLN A 162 -0.73 -19.61 21.16
N HIS A 163 0.37 -18.90 21.40
CA HIS A 163 1.22 -18.38 20.33
C HIS A 163 2.24 -19.44 19.93
N GLU A 164 2.39 -19.67 18.62
CA GLU A 164 3.35 -20.65 18.11
C GLU A 164 4.78 -20.27 18.52
N GLY A 165 5.47 -21.18 19.21
CA GLY A 165 6.87 -20.99 19.62
C GLY A 165 7.07 -20.72 21.11
N LEU A 166 6.05 -20.22 21.83
CA LEU A 166 6.12 -20.08 23.28
C LEU A 166 6.25 -21.45 23.96
N GLY A 167 7.20 -21.59 24.89
CA GLY A 167 7.44 -22.80 25.67
C GLY A 167 8.09 -23.97 24.92
N LYS A 168 8.53 -23.80 23.67
CA LYS A 168 9.29 -24.81 22.90
C LYS A 168 10.79 -24.74 23.21
N SER A 169 11.55 -25.79 22.88
CA SER A 169 13.02 -25.80 23.02
C SER A 169 13.64 -24.67 22.19
N GLY A 170 14.25 -23.68 22.85
CA GLY A 170 14.77 -22.46 22.22
C GLY A 170 14.02 -21.17 22.62
N ASP A 171 13.01 -21.26 23.49
CA ASP A 171 12.38 -20.07 24.09
C ASP A 171 13.36 -19.34 25.02
N LEU A 172 13.76 -18.15 24.59
CA LEU A 172 14.72 -17.27 25.23
C LEU A 172 13.99 -16.36 26.25
N GLY A 173 13.36 -16.96 27.25
CA GLY A 173 12.82 -16.25 28.42
C GLY A 173 11.46 -15.55 28.26
N ILE A 174 10.87 -15.44 27.06
CA ILE A 174 9.57 -14.78 26.85
C ILE A 174 8.41 -15.60 27.44
N SER A 175 8.53 -16.93 27.50
CA SER A 175 7.56 -17.77 28.26
C SER A 175 7.46 -17.44 29.74
N SER A 176 8.43 -16.74 30.32
CA SER A 176 8.35 -16.34 31.72
C SER A 176 7.31 -15.24 31.98
N TRP A 177 6.83 -14.58 30.92
CA TRP A 177 5.80 -13.56 31.01
C TRP A 177 4.43 -14.14 31.33
N GLY A 178 3.56 -13.32 31.90
CA GLY A 178 2.19 -13.69 32.24
C GLY A 178 1.29 -13.66 31.03
N TRP A 179 1.21 -14.76 30.28
CA TRP A 179 0.28 -14.94 29.15
C TRP A 179 -1.13 -15.34 29.63
N ASN A 180 -1.69 -14.54 30.54
CA ASN A 180 -2.86 -14.89 31.35
C ASN A 180 -4.21 -14.47 30.73
N LEU A 181 -4.18 -13.74 29.61
CA LEU A 181 -5.38 -13.20 28.98
C LEU A 181 -6.15 -14.31 28.26
N THR A 182 -7.42 -14.53 28.63
CA THR A 182 -8.25 -15.55 27.96
C THR A 182 -8.82 -15.04 26.64
N GLY A 183 -9.15 -13.74 26.58
CA GLY A 183 -9.74 -13.09 25.41
C GLY A 183 -11.23 -13.38 25.24
N GLN A 184 -11.89 -14.00 26.22
CA GLN A 184 -13.31 -14.36 26.17
C GLN A 184 -14.23 -13.14 26.29
N HIS A 185 -13.80 -12.13 27.06
CA HIS A 185 -14.53 -10.89 27.28
C HIS A 185 -13.88 -9.71 26.54
N SER A 186 -12.89 -9.98 25.70
CA SER A 186 -12.15 -8.97 24.97
C SER A 186 -12.47 -9.05 23.47
N THR A 187 -12.50 -7.90 22.80
CA THR A 187 -12.85 -7.80 21.37
C THR A 187 -11.92 -6.83 20.66
N TYR A 188 -11.62 -7.14 19.41
CA TYR A 188 -10.91 -6.30 18.47
C TYR A 188 -11.90 -5.71 17.47
N HIS A 189 -11.69 -4.46 17.08
CA HIS A 189 -12.52 -3.73 16.13
C HIS A 189 -11.65 -3.07 15.08
N ALA A 190 -12.04 -3.14 13.80
CA ALA A 190 -11.31 -2.56 12.68
C ALA A 190 -12.19 -1.64 11.84
N LEU A 191 -11.70 -0.41 11.66
CA LEU A 191 -12.21 0.55 10.71
C LEU A 191 -11.02 1.37 10.20
N PHE A 192 -10.32 0.82 9.22
CA PHE A 192 -9.08 1.38 8.68
C PHE A 192 -9.22 2.89 8.42
N PRO A 193 -8.24 3.71 8.85
CA PRO A 193 -6.90 3.34 9.35
C PRO A 193 -6.81 3.18 10.88
N ARG A 194 -7.95 3.04 11.57
CA ARG A 194 -8.01 2.87 13.02
C ARG A 194 -8.44 1.46 13.41
N ALA A 195 -8.02 1.06 14.60
CA ALA A 195 -8.50 -0.15 15.25
C ALA A 195 -8.65 0.06 16.77
N TRP A 196 -9.49 -0.75 17.40
CA TRP A 196 -9.70 -0.73 18.84
C TRP A 196 -9.56 -2.14 19.40
N THR A 197 -8.86 -2.29 20.52
CA THR A 197 -8.91 -3.52 21.32
C THR A 197 -9.53 -3.19 22.67
N ILE A 198 -10.68 -3.79 22.96
CA ILE A 198 -11.43 -3.56 24.20
C ILE A 198 -11.26 -4.79 25.09
N TYR A 199 -10.72 -4.57 26.28
CA TYR A 199 -10.56 -5.56 27.33
C TYR A 199 -11.60 -5.29 28.43
N ASP A 200 -12.65 -6.11 28.48
CA ASP A 200 -13.77 -5.94 29.41
C ASP A 200 -13.55 -6.78 30.67
N GLY A 201 -12.84 -6.21 31.65
CA GLY A 201 -12.61 -6.89 32.93
C GLY A 201 -11.52 -7.96 32.90
N GLU A 202 -10.58 -7.88 31.94
CA GLU A 202 -9.43 -8.77 31.84
C GLU A 202 -8.12 -7.94 31.81
N PRO A 203 -7.11 -8.24 32.66
CA PRO A 203 -7.08 -9.28 33.69
C PRO A 203 -7.77 -8.90 35.01
N ASP A 204 -8.08 -7.63 35.25
CA ASP A 204 -8.78 -7.15 36.45
C ASP A 204 -10.28 -6.95 36.17
N PRO A 205 -11.19 -7.69 36.84
CA PRO A 205 -12.64 -7.59 36.63
C PRO A 205 -13.21 -6.18 36.83
N GLU A 206 -12.58 -5.39 37.70
CA GLU A 206 -13.02 -4.05 38.08
C GLU A 206 -12.40 -2.95 37.20
N LEU A 207 -11.57 -3.29 36.20
CA LEU A 207 -10.95 -2.34 35.26
C LEU A 207 -11.42 -2.60 33.82
N LYS A 208 -11.86 -1.54 33.13
CA LYS A 208 -12.15 -1.58 31.69
C LYS A 208 -11.04 -0.87 30.94
N VAL A 209 -10.54 -1.49 29.87
CA VAL A 209 -9.43 -0.95 29.09
C VAL A 209 -9.82 -0.92 27.61
N SER A 210 -9.57 0.21 26.95
CA SER A 210 -9.63 0.32 25.50
C SER A 210 -8.29 0.79 24.96
N CYS A 211 -7.73 0.06 23.99
CA CYS A 211 -6.56 0.46 23.22
C CYS A 211 -7.01 0.92 21.84
N ARG A 212 -6.86 2.21 21.55
CA ARG A 212 -7.03 2.77 20.20
C ARG A 212 -5.71 2.76 19.46
N GLN A 213 -5.69 2.17 18.28
CA GLN A 213 -4.57 2.18 17.35
C GLN A 213 -4.89 3.15 16.20
N ILE A 214 -3.97 4.08 15.94
CA ILE A 214 -4.18 5.16 14.96
C ILE A 214 -2.94 5.24 14.05
N SER A 215 -3.16 5.09 12.74
CA SER A 215 -2.17 5.34 11.70
C SER A 215 -2.55 6.59 10.90
N PRO A 216 -1.58 7.40 10.45
CA PRO A 216 -1.86 8.58 9.66
C PRO A 216 -2.17 8.15 8.21
N PHE A 217 -3.45 8.03 7.89
CA PHE A 217 -3.97 7.87 6.53
C PHE A 217 -5.15 8.84 6.37
N ILE A 218 -4.90 9.93 5.66
CA ILE A 218 -5.81 11.07 5.56
C ILE A 218 -5.90 11.44 4.08
N PRO A 219 -7.05 11.17 3.41
CA PRO A 219 -7.25 11.52 2.01
C PRO A 219 -6.88 12.97 1.70
N HIS A 220 -6.30 13.19 0.51
CA HIS A 220 -5.74 14.46 0.03
C HIS A 220 -4.61 15.08 0.86
N ASN A 221 -4.19 14.45 1.95
CA ASN A 221 -3.02 14.85 2.71
C ASN A 221 -1.80 13.98 2.35
N TYR A 222 -0.88 14.54 1.57
CA TYR A 222 0.31 13.84 1.07
C TYR A 222 1.55 13.92 1.97
N LYS A 223 1.43 14.56 3.14
CA LYS A 223 2.49 14.61 4.14
C LYS A 223 2.21 13.58 5.23
N GLU A 224 1.14 13.78 5.99
CA GLU A 224 0.79 12.92 7.11
C GLU A 224 0.56 11.48 6.64
N SER A 225 -0.08 11.27 5.48
CA SER A 225 -0.29 9.93 4.91
C SER A 225 0.98 9.21 4.45
N SER A 226 2.15 9.86 4.51
CA SER A 226 3.45 9.24 4.20
C SER A 226 4.26 8.83 5.44
N LEU A 227 3.78 9.13 6.66
CA LEU A 227 4.60 9.06 7.87
C LEU A 227 4.70 7.63 8.42
N PRO A 228 5.93 7.13 8.69
CA PRO A 228 6.16 5.80 9.28
C PRO A 228 5.94 5.80 10.80
N THR A 229 4.69 5.97 11.23
CA THR A 229 4.35 6.00 12.67
C THR A 229 2.93 5.53 12.95
N ALA A 230 2.69 5.08 14.17
CA ALA A 230 1.37 4.80 14.71
C ALA A 230 1.31 5.12 16.21
N VAL A 231 0.12 5.46 16.69
CA VAL A 231 -0.17 5.81 18.08
C VAL A 231 -1.11 4.78 18.70
N PHE A 232 -0.85 4.46 19.96
CA PHE A 232 -1.65 3.55 20.79
C PHE A 232 -2.14 4.30 22.02
N VAL A 233 -3.42 4.64 22.05
CA VAL A 233 -4.05 5.40 23.14
C VAL A 233 -4.87 4.45 24.00
N TYR A 234 -4.40 4.24 25.23
CA TYR A 234 -5.08 3.44 26.23
C TYR A 234 -5.99 4.31 27.07
N THR A 235 -7.28 3.96 27.14
CA THR A 235 -8.25 4.55 28.06
C THR A 235 -8.58 3.53 29.14
N LEU A 236 -8.36 3.92 30.38
CA LEU A 236 -8.53 3.10 31.59
C LEU A 236 -9.73 3.63 32.37
N VAL A 237 -10.66 2.76 32.73
CA VAL A 237 -11.84 3.11 33.54
C VAL A 237 -11.93 2.17 34.73
N ASN A 238 -11.73 2.71 35.94
CA ASN A 238 -11.83 1.94 37.18
C ASN A 238 -13.29 1.91 37.65
N THR A 239 -13.90 0.74 37.64
CA THR A 239 -15.27 0.53 38.13
C THR A 239 -15.34 0.08 39.58
N GLY A 240 -14.19 -0.26 40.17
CA GLY A 240 -14.05 -0.71 41.55
C GLY A 240 -14.09 0.43 42.56
N LYS A 241 -14.13 0.04 43.84
CA LYS A 241 -14.16 0.97 44.98
C LYS A 241 -12.78 1.39 45.48
N GLU A 242 -11.75 0.65 45.08
CA GLU A 242 -10.35 0.88 45.45
C GLU A 242 -9.65 1.61 44.31
N ARG A 243 -8.72 2.51 44.66
CA ARG A 243 -7.80 3.11 43.70
C ARG A 243 -6.95 2.01 43.06
N ALA A 244 -6.66 2.13 41.78
CA ALA A 244 -5.82 1.19 41.05
C ALA A 244 -4.56 1.90 40.53
N GLN A 245 -3.39 1.41 40.91
CA GLN A 245 -2.15 1.74 40.22
C GLN A 245 -2.06 0.85 38.98
N VAL A 246 -2.00 1.46 37.80
CA VAL A 246 -1.94 0.75 36.52
C VAL A 246 -0.65 1.16 35.81
N SER A 247 0.17 0.17 35.47
CA SER A 247 1.36 0.35 34.63
C SER A 247 1.16 -0.40 33.32
N LEU A 248 1.22 0.34 32.21
CA LEU A 248 1.23 -0.21 30.86
C LEU A 248 2.67 -0.26 30.35
N LEU A 249 3.06 -1.38 29.75
CA LEU A 249 4.41 -1.62 29.26
C LEU A 249 4.36 -1.90 27.77
N LEU A 250 5.06 -1.09 26.97
CA LEU A 250 5.36 -1.37 25.57
C LEU A 250 6.77 -1.95 25.48
N THR A 251 6.91 -3.17 24.97
CA THR A 251 8.20 -3.80 24.66
C THR A 251 8.41 -3.89 23.16
N TRP A 252 9.66 -3.75 22.71
CA TRP A 252 10.01 -3.81 21.30
C TRP A 252 11.41 -4.41 21.09
N ALA A 253 11.52 -5.42 20.23
CA ALA A 253 12.79 -5.97 19.80
C ALA A 253 13.44 -5.05 18.74
N ASN A 254 14.76 -4.92 18.78
CA ASN A 254 15.53 -4.28 17.72
C ASN A 254 15.58 -5.19 16.48
N SER A 255 14.47 -5.25 15.76
CA SER A 255 14.16 -6.22 14.70
C SER A 255 13.30 -5.59 13.63
N ILE A 256 13.51 -5.97 12.37
CA ILE A 256 12.60 -5.69 11.25
C ILE A 256 11.76 -6.93 10.87
N GLY A 257 11.60 -7.88 11.79
CA GLY A 257 10.91 -9.16 11.57
C GLY A 257 11.87 -10.32 11.28
N GLY A 258 11.32 -11.53 11.18
CA GLY A 258 12.07 -12.75 10.92
C GLY A 258 13.22 -12.95 11.90
N ILE A 259 14.42 -13.27 11.38
CA ILE A 259 15.65 -13.48 12.17
C ILE A 259 16.59 -12.26 12.17
N SER A 260 16.12 -11.09 11.72
CA SER A 260 16.96 -9.91 11.51
C SER A 260 17.70 -9.46 12.77
N HIS A 261 17.03 -9.59 13.93
CA HIS A 261 17.57 -9.28 15.25
C HIS A 261 18.79 -10.08 15.68
N LEU A 262 19.11 -11.19 15.01
CA LEU A 262 20.27 -12.04 15.33
C LEU A 262 21.55 -11.62 14.58
N SER A 263 21.49 -10.61 13.72
CA SER A 263 22.61 -10.23 12.86
C SER A 263 23.76 -9.51 13.59
N GLY A 264 23.49 -8.93 14.76
CA GLY A 264 24.49 -8.21 15.56
C GLY A 264 24.62 -6.73 15.19
N ASP A 265 25.46 -6.01 15.94
CA ASP A 265 25.72 -4.57 15.83
C ASP A 265 24.48 -3.68 16.05
N HIS A 266 23.46 -4.17 16.75
CA HIS A 266 22.26 -3.40 17.08
C HIS A 266 22.49 -2.56 18.33
N VAL A 267 22.03 -1.30 18.34
CA VAL A 267 22.23 -0.37 19.47
C VAL A 267 20.89 0.22 19.87
N ASN A 268 20.61 0.28 21.18
CA ASN A 268 19.47 1.02 21.71
C ASN A 268 19.95 2.29 22.43
N GLU A 269 19.26 3.40 22.25
CA GLU A 269 19.61 4.69 22.83
C GLU A 269 18.40 5.35 23.50
N PRO A 270 18.43 5.64 24.81
CA PRO A 270 17.35 6.35 25.47
C PRO A 270 17.31 7.83 25.06
N PHE A 271 16.13 8.42 25.06
CA PHE A 271 15.96 9.86 24.93
C PHE A 271 14.84 10.38 25.83
N ILE A 272 14.98 11.66 26.20
CA ILE A 272 13.99 12.45 26.93
C ILE A 272 13.77 13.72 26.10
N GLY A 273 12.53 13.99 25.71
CA GLY A 273 12.10 15.21 25.03
C GLY A 273 11.71 16.31 26.02
N GLU A 274 11.59 17.54 25.53
CA GLU A 274 11.30 18.71 26.37
C GLU A 274 9.83 18.74 26.86
N ASP A 275 8.91 18.13 26.10
CA ASP A 275 7.46 18.12 26.37
C ASP A 275 6.95 16.85 27.08
N GLY A 276 7.83 16.17 27.84
CA GLY A 276 7.47 14.94 28.57
C GLY A 276 7.45 13.66 27.72
N VAL A 277 7.73 13.75 26.41
CA VAL A 277 7.88 12.58 25.55
C VAL A 277 9.22 11.89 25.82
N SER A 278 9.18 10.67 26.35
CA SER A 278 10.38 9.89 26.66
C SER A 278 10.31 8.50 26.03
N GLY A 279 11.46 7.98 25.61
CA GLY A 279 11.49 6.74 24.84
C GLY A 279 12.88 6.19 24.57
N VAL A 280 12.94 5.24 23.64
CA VAL A 280 14.16 4.55 23.22
C VAL A 280 14.20 4.48 21.70
N LEU A 281 15.34 4.88 21.12
CA LEU A 281 15.70 4.63 19.74
C LEU A 281 16.34 3.23 19.63
N LEU A 282 15.90 2.42 18.69
CA LEU A 282 16.47 1.11 18.40
C LEU A 282 17.11 1.15 17.01
N HIS A 283 18.42 1.35 16.96
CA HIS A 283 19.22 1.40 15.74
C HIS A 283 19.48 -0.02 15.24
N HIS A 284 18.77 -0.40 14.17
CA HIS A 284 18.85 -1.71 13.53
C HIS A 284 19.77 -1.67 12.32
N LYS A 285 20.79 -2.51 12.33
CA LYS A 285 21.70 -2.70 11.20
C LYS A 285 21.17 -3.82 10.31
N THR A 286 20.70 -3.47 9.13
CA THR A 286 20.16 -4.45 8.19
C THR A 286 21.26 -5.23 7.47
N ALA A 287 21.02 -6.51 7.17
CA ALA A 287 21.92 -7.35 6.40
C ALA A 287 21.90 -7.04 4.88
N LYS A 288 22.87 -7.61 4.14
CA LYS A 288 22.96 -7.57 2.66
C LYS A 288 23.04 -6.15 2.09
N ASP A 289 23.77 -5.26 2.76
CA ASP A 289 23.95 -3.85 2.37
C ASP A 289 22.63 -3.07 2.19
N ASN A 290 21.56 -3.52 2.85
CA ASN A 290 20.33 -2.73 2.93
C ASN A 290 20.56 -1.47 3.80
N PRO A 291 19.79 -0.40 3.58
CA PRO A 291 19.81 0.75 4.46
C PRO A 291 19.35 0.40 5.88
N PRO A 292 20.03 0.93 6.92
CA PRO A 292 19.64 0.71 8.30
C PRO A 292 18.25 1.28 8.61
N VAL A 293 17.65 0.77 9.68
CA VAL A 293 16.33 1.18 10.16
C VAL A 293 16.47 1.59 11.61
N THR A 294 15.93 2.73 12.01
CA THR A 294 15.87 3.11 13.43
C THR A 294 14.42 3.15 13.87
N TYR A 295 14.04 2.34 14.85
CA TYR A 295 12.74 2.49 15.51
C TYR A 295 12.82 3.51 16.63
N ALA A 296 11.70 4.14 16.96
CA ALA A 296 11.49 4.87 18.19
C ALA A 296 10.22 4.36 18.86
N ILE A 297 10.33 3.90 20.11
CA ILE A 297 9.17 3.65 20.97
C ILE A 297 9.15 4.70 22.07
N ALA A 298 7.98 5.29 22.34
CA ALA A 298 7.87 6.36 23.32
C ALA A 298 6.49 6.41 23.98
N ALA A 299 6.43 7.10 25.11
CA ALA A 299 5.21 7.50 25.79
C ALA A 299 5.32 8.97 26.21
N CYS A 300 4.17 9.60 26.45
CA CYS A 300 4.10 10.99 26.89
C CYS A 300 3.79 11.08 28.38
N GLU A 301 4.70 11.71 29.14
CA GLU A 301 4.50 12.04 30.55
C GLU A 301 3.48 13.17 30.68
N THR A 302 2.55 13.04 31.62
CA THR A 302 1.53 14.05 31.91
C THR A 302 1.38 14.22 33.42
N GLN A 303 0.56 15.16 33.88
CA GLN A 303 0.34 15.37 35.32
C GLN A 303 -0.08 14.11 36.08
N ASN A 304 -0.75 13.16 35.41
CA ASN A 304 -1.25 11.92 36.02
C ASN A 304 -0.52 10.66 35.53
N VAL A 305 0.41 10.78 34.60
CA VAL A 305 1.09 9.63 33.96
C VAL A 305 2.60 9.83 34.09
N SER A 306 3.26 8.92 34.80
CA SER A 306 4.72 8.85 34.92
C SER A 306 5.28 7.91 33.87
N VAL A 307 6.33 8.32 33.16
CA VAL A 307 7.01 7.47 32.16
C VAL A 307 8.36 7.00 32.70
N SER A 308 8.67 5.72 32.47
CA SER A 308 9.97 5.11 32.78
C SER A 308 10.44 4.24 31.63
N ILE A 309 11.75 4.14 31.44
CA ILE A 309 12.34 3.48 30.28
C ILE A 309 13.40 2.46 30.69
N LEU A 310 13.44 1.35 29.96
CA LEU A 310 14.50 0.36 30.01
C LEU A 310 15.15 0.28 28.62
N PRO A 311 16.35 0.86 28.42
CA PRO A 311 16.98 0.91 27.10
C PRO A 311 17.32 -0.47 26.53
N CYS A 312 17.64 -1.43 27.40
CA CYS A 312 18.01 -2.77 26.98
C CYS A 312 17.58 -3.84 27.98
N PHE A 313 16.92 -4.87 27.46
CA PHE A 313 16.88 -6.20 28.04
C PHE A 313 17.14 -7.22 26.93
N GLY A 314 17.74 -8.35 27.27
CA GLY A 314 17.96 -9.44 26.33
C GLY A 314 17.07 -10.64 26.60
N LEU A 315 17.03 -11.55 25.62
CA LEU A 315 16.23 -12.77 25.69
C LEU A 315 17.03 -13.95 26.27
N THR A 316 18.36 -13.95 26.16
CA THR A 316 19.19 -15.05 26.64
C THR A 316 19.62 -14.84 28.10
N GLU A 317 19.89 -15.93 28.84
CA GLU A 317 20.38 -15.87 30.24
C GLU A 317 21.73 -15.17 30.41
N GLY A 318 22.50 -14.97 29.33
CA GLY A 318 23.76 -14.21 29.35
C GLY A 318 23.59 -12.69 29.33
N SER A 319 22.36 -12.19 29.24
CA SER A 319 22.06 -10.75 29.19
C SER A 319 22.15 -10.12 30.58
N SER A 320 22.55 -8.84 30.67
CA SER A 320 22.64 -8.13 31.95
C SER A 320 21.28 -7.99 32.66
N ILE A 321 20.22 -7.77 31.88
CA ILE A 321 18.82 -7.81 32.31
C ILE A 321 18.11 -8.72 31.33
N THR A 322 17.47 -9.79 31.82
CA THR A 322 16.73 -10.73 30.98
C THR A 322 15.26 -10.34 30.87
N ALA A 323 14.56 -10.88 29.86
CA ALA A 323 13.11 -10.76 29.75
C ALA A 323 12.37 -11.25 31.02
N LYS A 324 12.94 -12.23 31.74
CA LYS A 324 12.41 -12.73 33.01
C LYS A 324 12.59 -11.73 34.15
N ASP A 325 13.76 -11.10 34.23
CA ASP A 325 14.04 -10.09 35.27
C ASP A 325 13.14 -8.86 35.09
N LEU A 326 12.95 -8.42 33.84
CA LEU A 326 12.00 -7.36 33.49
C LEU A 326 10.58 -7.69 33.99
N TRP A 327 10.09 -8.89 33.68
CA TRP A 327 8.75 -9.30 34.08
C TRP A 327 8.59 -9.42 35.60
N GLY A 328 9.60 -9.99 36.28
CA GLY A 328 9.63 -10.12 37.73
C GLY A 328 9.53 -8.75 38.41
N LYS A 329 10.36 -7.78 37.98
CA LYS A 329 10.36 -6.42 38.51
C LYS A 329 9.01 -5.73 38.33
N MET A 330 8.46 -5.76 37.12
CA MET A 330 7.15 -5.15 36.84
C MET A 330 6.00 -5.80 37.64
N THR A 331 6.11 -7.09 37.98
CA THR A 331 5.11 -7.78 38.81
C THR A 331 5.21 -7.37 40.29
N GLU A 332 6.39 -7.00 40.77
CA GLU A 332 6.62 -6.61 42.16
C GLU A 332 6.04 -5.22 42.47
N ASP A 333 6.46 -4.19 41.72
CA ASP A 333 6.13 -2.79 42.00
C ASP A 333 5.56 -2.00 40.81
N GLY A 334 5.54 -2.60 39.60
CA GLY A 334 5.02 -1.96 38.39
C GLY A 334 5.89 -0.81 37.86
N HIS A 335 7.15 -0.71 38.30
CA HIS A 335 8.05 0.38 37.93
C HIS A 335 9.34 -0.13 37.27
N LEU A 336 9.76 0.57 36.22
CA LEU A 336 11.11 0.39 35.67
C LEU A 336 12.04 1.37 36.38
N GLU A 337 13.20 0.89 36.84
CA GLU A 337 14.28 1.80 37.22
C GLU A 337 14.89 2.38 35.94
N ASN A 338 15.04 3.71 35.91
CA ASN A 338 15.73 4.40 34.82
C ASN A 338 17.22 4.04 34.86
N LEU A 339 17.59 2.98 34.13
CA LEU A 339 18.95 2.47 34.06
C LEU A 339 19.63 2.96 32.79
N ASN A 340 20.74 3.67 32.97
CA ASN A 340 21.66 4.23 31.96
C ASN A 340 21.09 5.37 31.08
N LYS A 341 21.82 6.48 31.04
CA LYS A 341 21.48 7.69 30.26
C LYS A 341 22.10 7.70 28.84
N GLY A 342 22.77 6.63 28.43
CA GLY A 342 23.54 6.59 27.17
C GLY A 342 23.21 5.37 26.30
N PRO A 343 23.70 5.35 25.04
CA PRO A 343 23.54 4.21 24.15
C PRO A 343 24.08 2.92 24.75
N THR A 344 23.47 1.80 24.39
CA THR A 344 23.96 0.47 24.74
C THR A 344 25.24 0.14 23.98
N MET A 345 25.96 -0.88 24.45
CA MET A 345 26.94 -1.53 23.59
C MET A 345 26.23 -2.20 22.40
N PRO A 346 26.87 -2.29 21.23
CA PRO A 346 26.32 -3.03 20.09
C PRO A 346 26.09 -4.51 20.45
N SER A 347 24.98 -5.09 19.97
CA SER A 347 24.67 -6.51 20.18
C SER A 347 25.67 -7.44 19.50
N SER A 348 25.93 -8.59 20.10
CA SER A 348 26.71 -9.65 19.44
C SER A 348 25.84 -10.44 18.44
N PRO A 349 26.42 -11.07 17.40
CA PRO A 349 25.68 -12.00 16.56
C PRO A 349 25.02 -13.12 17.38
N GLY A 350 23.73 -13.37 17.12
CA GLY A 350 22.89 -14.30 17.89
C GLY A 350 22.25 -13.71 19.15
N GLU A 351 22.64 -12.50 19.57
CA GLU A 351 22.05 -11.79 20.70
C GLU A 351 20.91 -10.88 20.24
N THR A 352 19.84 -10.80 21.02
CA THR A 352 18.70 -9.93 20.74
C THR A 352 18.61 -8.84 21.78
N HIS A 353 18.68 -7.57 21.35
CA HIS A 353 18.40 -6.43 22.20
C HIS A 353 16.95 -6.00 22.04
N CYS A 354 16.26 -5.81 23.16
CA CYS A 354 14.91 -5.29 23.24
C CYS A 354 14.89 -4.04 24.13
N ALA A 355 13.93 -3.15 23.91
CA ALA A 355 13.69 -1.98 24.74
C ALA A 355 12.29 -2.03 25.36
N ALA A 356 12.10 -1.35 26.49
CA ALA A 356 10.80 -1.21 27.11
C ALA A 356 10.51 0.24 27.53
N VAL A 357 9.27 0.67 27.34
CA VAL A 357 8.74 1.95 27.83
C VAL A 357 7.51 1.63 28.67
N SER A 358 7.52 2.06 29.94
CA SER A 358 6.41 1.91 30.86
C SER A 358 5.77 3.27 31.13
N ALA A 359 4.44 3.31 31.15
CA ALA A 359 3.67 4.46 31.58
C ALA A 359 2.72 4.05 32.71
N SER A 360 2.90 4.68 33.87
CA SER A 360 2.24 4.33 35.12
C SER A 360 1.32 5.46 35.58
N THR A 361 0.11 5.11 36.01
CA THR A 361 -0.90 6.07 36.46
C THR A 361 -1.69 5.51 37.64
N TRP A 362 -2.29 6.40 38.41
CA TRP A 362 -3.29 6.04 39.40
C TRP A 362 -4.68 6.37 38.89
N VAL A 363 -5.57 5.38 38.90
CA VAL A 363 -6.97 5.54 38.51
C VAL A 363 -7.85 5.48 39.76
N GLU A 364 -8.40 6.63 40.13
CA GLU A 364 -9.32 6.76 41.27
C GLU A 364 -10.55 5.85 41.13
N PRO A 365 -11.23 5.49 42.23
CA PRO A 365 -12.52 4.80 42.17
C PRO A 365 -13.50 5.55 41.25
N HIS A 366 -14.10 4.84 40.29
CA HIS A 366 -14.97 5.43 39.25
C HIS A 366 -14.30 6.47 38.34
N GLY A 367 -12.97 6.61 38.44
CA GLY A 367 -12.15 7.51 37.64
C GLY A 367 -11.81 6.97 36.26
N LYS A 368 -11.32 7.86 35.40
CA LYS A 368 -10.83 7.56 34.06
C LYS A 368 -9.45 8.17 33.84
N CYS A 369 -8.59 7.50 33.10
CA CYS A 369 -7.27 8.01 32.72
C CYS A 369 -6.92 7.57 31.30
N THR A 370 -6.20 8.43 30.56
CA THR A 370 -5.68 8.11 29.23
C THR A 370 -4.15 8.06 29.26
N VAL A 371 -3.57 7.10 28.55
CA VAL A 371 -2.12 6.91 28.41
C VAL A 371 -1.82 6.70 26.92
N ALA A 372 -0.87 7.44 26.37
CA ALA A 372 -0.51 7.34 24.95
C ALA A 372 0.92 6.82 24.76
N PHE A 373 1.05 5.84 23.87
CA PHE A 373 2.31 5.33 23.36
C PHE A 373 2.37 5.57 21.85
N ALA A 374 3.57 5.63 21.29
CA ALA A 374 3.75 5.63 19.86
C ALA A 374 4.95 4.79 19.45
N VAL A 375 4.87 4.29 18.22
CA VAL A 375 5.98 3.65 17.52
C VAL A 375 6.21 4.43 16.22
N ALA A 376 7.46 4.76 15.93
CA ALA A 376 7.86 5.30 14.64
C ALA A 376 9.08 4.54 14.10
N TRP A 377 9.30 4.55 12.80
CA TRP A 377 10.50 3.98 12.19
C TRP A 377 11.09 4.87 11.10
N SER A 378 12.35 5.22 11.23
CA SER A 378 13.09 5.90 10.17
C SER A 378 13.84 4.87 9.32
N SER A 379 13.37 4.68 8.10
CA SER A 379 14.06 3.98 7.01
C SER A 379 14.10 4.94 5.80
N PRO A 380 15.05 5.89 5.76
CA PRO A 380 14.97 7.03 4.84
C PRO A 380 15.26 6.63 3.40
N LYS A 381 16.06 5.58 3.18
CA LYS A 381 16.41 5.08 1.85
C LYS A 381 15.67 3.79 1.53
N VAL A 382 15.16 3.68 0.31
CA VAL A 382 14.65 2.47 -0.34
C VAL A 382 15.73 2.01 -1.31
N LYS A 383 16.22 0.78 -1.16
CA LYS A 383 17.18 0.16 -2.07
C LYS A 383 16.50 -0.99 -2.82
N PHE A 384 16.53 -0.95 -4.15
CA PHE A 384 16.08 -2.07 -4.98
C PHE A 384 17.23 -3.02 -5.31
N CYS A 385 16.93 -4.27 -5.68
CA CYS A 385 17.93 -5.33 -5.85
C CYS A 385 19.03 -5.00 -6.88
N LYS A 386 18.74 -4.21 -7.93
CA LYS A 386 19.75 -3.77 -8.90
C LYS A 386 20.53 -2.51 -8.49
N GLY A 387 20.43 -2.10 -7.23
CA GLY A 387 21.35 -1.16 -6.59
C GLY A 387 20.91 0.30 -6.55
N LYS A 388 19.85 0.70 -7.27
CA LYS A 388 19.34 2.07 -7.15
C LYS A 388 18.70 2.30 -5.79
N SER A 389 19.06 3.44 -5.20
CA SER A 389 18.55 3.88 -3.90
C SER A 389 17.83 5.21 -4.04
N TYR A 390 16.66 5.32 -3.41
CA TYR A 390 15.81 6.51 -3.44
C TYR A 390 15.41 6.91 -2.03
N ASN A 391 15.15 8.19 -1.81
CA ASN A 391 14.65 8.65 -0.52
C ASN A 391 13.13 8.45 -0.44
N ARG A 392 12.64 7.91 0.68
CA ARG A 392 11.19 7.78 0.95
C ARG A 392 10.55 9.16 1.06
N ARG A 393 9.26 9.26 0.71
CA ARG A 393 8.53 10.53 0.65
C ARG A 393 8.57 11.33 1.96
N TYR A 394 8.45 10.67 3.11
CA TYR A 394 8.44 11.38 4.40
C TYR A 394 9.74 12.16 4.68
N THR A 395 10.86 11.77 4.04
CA THR A 395 12.15 12.46 4.19
C THR A 395 12.13 13.89 3.65
N LYS A 396 11.17 14.24 2.79
CA LYS A 396 10.91 15.62 2.37
C LYS A 396 10.57 16.54 3.56
N TYR A 397 10.00 15.96 4.62
CA TYR A 397 9.51 16.70 5.79
C TYR A 397 10.41 16.53 7.02
N TYR A 398 11.03 15.35 7.18
CA TYR A 398 11.86 15.00 8.35
C TYR A 398 13.36 14.86 8.04
N GLY A 399 13.77 15.06 6.79
CA GLY A 399 15.13 14.80 6.33
C GLY A 399 15.46 13.31 6.21
N SER A 400 16.71 13.00 5.89
CA SER A 400 17.19 11.63 5.66
C SER A 400 17.98 11.05 6.84
N SER A 401 17.88 11.66 8.03
CA SER A 401 18.57 11.18 9.23
C SER A 401 17.90 9.91 9.75
N GLU A 402 18.68 8.90 10.09
CA GLU A 402 18.17 7.71 10.80
C GLU A 402 17.56 8.10 12.16
N ARG A 403 18.04 9.17 12.78
CA ARG A 403 17.50 9.68 14.06
C ARG A 403 16.16 10.42 13.90
N ALA A 404 15.66 10.62 12.68
CA ALA A 404 14.35 11.23 12.44
C ALA A 404 13.19 10.46 13.09
N ALA A 405 13.39 9.18 13.46
CA ALA A 405 12.43 8.41 14.23
C ALA A 405 12.04 9.09 15.56
N LYS A 406 12.97 9.84 16.18
CA LYS A 406 12.70 10.63 17.39
C LYS A 406 11.67 11.73 17.14
N ASP A 407 11.85 12.49 16.06
CA ASP A 407 10.96 13.61 15.72
C ASP A 407 9.60 13.09 15.25
N LEU A 408 9.59 11.99 14.48
CA LEU A 408 8.37 11.30 14.05
C LEU A 408 7.52 10.81 15.23
N VAL A 409 8.13 10.13 16.22
CA VAL A 409 7.39 9.61 17.38
C VAL A 409 6.88 10.73 18.28
N HIS A 410 7.66 11.82 18.40
CA HIS A 410 7.26 13.02 19.12
C HIS A 410 6.04 13.67 18.46
N ASP A 411 6.11 13.91 17.15
CA ASP A 411 5.02 14.53 16.40
C ASP A 411 3.76 13.66 16.40
N ALA A 412 3.91 12.34 16.36
CA ALA A 412 2.79 11.42 16.48
C ALA A 412 2.07 11.57 17.84
N LEU A 413 2.81 11.58 18.95
CA LEU A 413 2.24 11.72 20.30
C LEU A 413 1.59 13.09 20.55
N THR A 414 2.04 14.12 19.86
CA THR A 414 1.52 15.49 20.03
C THR A 414 0.38 15.82 19.06
N ASN A 415 0.27 15.14 17.90
CA ASN A 415 -0.70 15.49 16.85
C ASN A 415 -1.77 14.42 16.54
N TYR A 416 -1.73 13.22 17.14
CA TYR A 416 -2.68 12.15 16.78
C TYR A 416 -4.16 12.52 16.89
N LYS A 417 -4.52 13.43 17.81
CA LYS A 417 -5.90 13.91 17.96
C LYS A 417 -6.42 14.61 16.71
N LEU A 418 -5.56 15.42 16.07
CA LEU A 418 -5.88 16.06 14.79
C LEU A 418 -6.03 15.02 13.68
N TRP A 419 -5.24 13.94 13.71
CA TRP A 419 -5.40 12.84 12.76
C TRP A 419 -6.75 12.15 12.94
N GLU A 420 -7.17 11.87 14.18
CA GLU A 420 -8.48 11.27 14.47
C GLU A 420 -9.63 12.15 13.96
N GLU A 421 -9.59 13.47 14.22
CA GLU A 421 -10.59 14.42 13.74
C GLU A 421 -10.72 14.40 12.21
N GLU A 422 -9.59 14.46 11.49
CA GLU A 422 -9.61 14.43 10.03
C GLU A 422 -10.01 13.04 9.49
N ILE A 423 -9.62 11.94 10.15
CA ILE A 423 -10.06 10.59 9.79
C ILE A 423 -11.59 10.46 9.92
N GLU A 424 -12.14 10.89 11.04
CA GLU A 424 -13.59 10.85 11.26
C GLU A 424 -14.35 11.69 10.26
N LYS A 425 -13.83 12.87 9.92
CA LYS A 425 -14.44 13.79 8.97
C LYS A 425 -14.65 13.16 7.58
N TRP A 426 -13.69 12.39 7.05
CA TRP A 426 -13.87 11.74 5.74
C TRP A 426 -14.66 10.42 5.83
N GLN A 427 -14.63 9.72 6.96
CA GLN A 427 -15.42 8.49 7.15
C GLN A 427 -16.91 8.77 7.40
N ASN A 428 -17.23 9.81 8.16
CA ASN A 428 -18.58 10.11 8.65
C ASN A 428 -19.66 10.20 7.57
N PRO A 429 -19.44 10.83 6.40
CA PRO A 429 -20.45 10.89 5.34
C PRO A 429 -20.96 9.51 4.89
N ILE A 430 -20.07 8.52 4.82
CA ILE A 430 -20.40 7.14 4.43
C ILE A 430 -20.99 6.38 5.63
N LEU A 431 -20.38 6.51 6.81
CA LEU A 431 -20.82 5.81 8.02
C LEU A 431 -22.25 6.19 8.42
N LYS A 432 -22.62 7.47 8.26
CA LYS A 432 -23.93 8.02 8.62
C LYS A 432 -24.98 7.90 7.51
N ASP A 433 -24.64 7.35 6.34
CA ASP A 433 -25.63 7.14 5.28
C ASP A 433 -26.46 5.88 5.59
N ASP A 434 -27.71 6.06 6.00
CA ASP A 434 -28.66 4.98 6.31
C ASP A 434 -29.10 4.18 5.07
N LYS A 435 -28.82 4.67 3.86
CA LYS A 435 -29.10 3.94 2.61
C LYS A 435 -28.10 2.81 2.38
N LEU A 436 -26.91 2.90 2.96
CA LEU A 436 -25.85 1.92 2.79
C LEU A 436 -25.96 0.80 3.85
N PRO A 437 -25.89 -0.48 3.45
CA PRO A 437 -25.87 -1.59 4.41
C PRO A 437 -24.67 -1.51 5.36
N GLU A 438 -24.86 -1.97 6.60
CA GLU A 438 -23.80 -1.99 7.63
C GLU A 438 -22.55 -2.73 7.16
N TRP A 439 -22.73 -3.91 6.53
CA TRP A 439 -21.62 -4.71 6.03
C TRP A 439 -20.76 -3.99 4.99
N TYR A 440 -21.40 -3.18 4.14
CA TYR A 440 -20.71 -2.48 3.06
C TYR A 440 -19.77 -1.39 3.61
N LYS A 441 -20.19 -0.70 4.67
CA LYS A 441 -19.46 0.43 5.25
C LYS A 441 -18.07 0.04 5.72
N PHE A 442 -17.95 -0.97 6.60
CA PHE A 442 -16.63 -1.37 7.08
C PHE A 442 -15.81 -2.12 6.03
N THR A 443 -16.44 -2.87 5.12
CA THR A 443 -15.72 -3.52 4.01
C THR A 443 -15.05 -2.44 3.15
N LEU A 444 -15.79 -1.41 2.75
CA LEU A 444 -15.26 -0.32 1.92
C LEU A 444 -14.01 0.33 2.53
N PHE A 445 -14.03 0.62 3.84
CA PHE A 445 -12.87 1.22 4.50
C PHE A 445 -11.75 0.21 4.73
N ASN A 446 -12.06 -1.00 5.19
CA ASN A 446 -11.02 -1.97 5.55
C ASN A 446 -10.26 -2.50 4.35
N GLU A 447 -10.85 -2.56 3.14
CA GLU A 447 -10.11 -2.91 1.91
C GLU A 447 -9.00 -1.90 1.56
N LEU A 448 -9.08 -0.65 2.05
CA LEU A 448 -8.03 0.35 1.84
C LEU A 448 -6.72 0.02 2.57
N TYR A 449 -6.70 -0.98 3.45
CA TYR A 449 -5.48 -1.45 4.12
C TYR A 449 -4.34 -1.76 3.14
N PHE A 450 -4.69 -2.19 1.93
CA PHE A 450 -3.73 -2.57 0.90
C PHE A 450 -2.90 -1.38 0.38
N LEU A 451 -3.41 -0.15 0.48
CA LEU A 451 -2.63 1.06 0.16
C LEU A 451 -1.49 1.33 1.16
N VAL A 452 -1.46 0.60 2.28
CA VAL A 452 -0.37 0.61 3.25
C VAL A 452 0.39 -0.71 3.18
N ALA A 453 -0.29 -1.84 3.37
CA ALA A 453 0.30 -3.19 3.49
C ALA A 453 0.46 -3.96 2.17
N GLY A 454 0.16 -3.34 1.03
CA GLY A 454 0.39 -3.90 -0.31
C GLY A 454 1.84 -3.73 -0.78
N GLY A 455 2.82 -3.76 0.14
CA GLY A 455 4.23 -3.56 -0.17
C GLY A 455 4.58 -2.16 -0.69
N THR A 456 3.80 -1.14 -0.32
CA THR A 456 3.88 0.18 -0.94
C THR A 456 5.25 0.86 -0.78
N VAL A 457 5.69 1.55 -1.84
CA VAL A 457 6.91 2.37 -1.88
C VAL A 457 6.54 3.73 -2.43
N TRP A 458 6.84 4.77 -1.65
CA TRP A 458 6.61 6.16 -2.06
C TRP A 458 7.91 6.92 -1.93
N ILE A 459 8.46 7.36 -3.06
CA ILE A 459 9.74 8.08 -3.10
C ILE A 459 9.53 9.54 -3.46
N ASP A 460 10.41 10.40 -2.96
CA ASP A 460 10.49 11.76 -3.44
C ASP A 460 11.14 11.77 -4.84
N SER A 461 10.62 12.58 -5.76
CA SER A 461 10.93 12.58 -7.21
C SER A 461 12.37 12.94 -7.60
N ARG A 462 13.27 13.21 -6.64
CA ARG A 462 14.65 13.63 -6.91
C ARG A 462 15.54 12.45 -7.32
N ILE A 463 16.60 12.78 -8.08
CA ILE A 463 17.69 11.89 -8.54
C ILE A 463 18.10 10.89 -7.42
N PRO A 464 18.53 9.64 -7.77
CA PRO A 464 19.01 8.65 -6.80
C PRO A 464 19.82 9.26 -5.66
N ALA A 465 19.55 8.81 -4.44
CA ALA A 465 20.20 9.36 -3.25
C ALA A 465 21.72 9.28 -3.40
N THR A 466 22.43 10.41 -3.32
CA THR A 466 23.89 10.43 -3.38
C THR A 466 24.45 9.66 -2.19
N ASP A 467 25.19 8.58 -2.46
CA ASP A 467 25.95 7.91 -1.41
C ASP A 467 27.12 8.82 -1.01
N SER A 468 27.03 9.38 0.18
CA SER A 468 28.13 10.10 0.83
C SER A 468 29.21 9.10 1.24
N VAL A 469 29.94 8.57 0.26
CA VAL A 469 31.24 7.94 0.44
C VAL A 469 32.17 8.63 -0.54
N GLY A 470 33.19 9.31 -0.01
CA GLY A 470 34.04 10.23 -0.76
C GLY A 470 34.65 9.58 -2.00
N ILE A 471 34.19 10.00 -3.17
CA ILE A 471 34.89 9.79 -4.45
C ILE A 471 35.30 11.18 -4.93
N LYS A 472 36.59 11.47 -4.80
CA LYS A 472 37.24 12.57 -5.52
C LYS A 472 36.90 12.43 -7.00
N SER A 473 36.38 13.50 -7.59
CA SER A 473 36.12 13.62 -9.01
C SER A 473 37.35 13.19 -9.82
N ILE A 474 37.27 12.03 -10.46
CA ILE A 474 38.19 11.65 -11.53
C ILE A 474 37.59 12.25 -12.80
N ILE A 475 38.11 13.42 -13.18
CA ILE A 475 38.01 13.92 -14.55
C ILE A 475 38.93 12.99 -15.36
N MET A 476 38.35 12.09 -16.16
CA MET A 476 39.11 11.38 -17.19
C MET A 476 39.15 12.29 -18.42
N ASP A 477 40.32 12.87 -18.65
CA ASP A 477 40.74 13.43 -19.92
C ASP A 477 40.69 12.32 -20.99
N ASP A 478 39.84 12.48 -21.99
CA ASP A 478 39.91 11.70 -23.21
C ASP A 478 40.79 12.45 -24.21
N LYS A 479 42.00 11.92 -24.42
CA LYS A 479 42.91 12.31 -25.50
C LYS A 479 42.76 11.30 -26.62
N ASP A 480 42.25 11.75 -27.76
CA ASP A 480 42.83 11.57 -29.10
C ASP A 480 41.76 11.67 -30.19
N ALA A 481 41.72 12.82 -30.88
CA ALA A 481 41.41 12.92 -32.31
C ALA A 481 41.80 14.32 -32.82
N ASP A 482 42.95 14.39 -33.48
CA ASP A 482 43.38 15.52 -34.31
C ASP A 482 42.39 15.78 -35.45
N THR A 483 41.85 16.99 -35.57
CA THR A 483 42.01 17.81 -36.80
C THR A 483 41.62 19.28 -36.58
N GLU A 484 42.41 20.12 -37.24
CA GLU A 484 42.54 21.58 -37.15
C GLU A 484 41.24 22.42 -37.20
N ALA A 485 41.13 23.39 -36.28
CA ALA A 485 40.76 24.78 -36.61
C ALA A 485 41.11 25.74 -35.47
N ARG A 486 42.03 26.66 -35.75
CA ARG A 486 42.47 27.77 -34.88
C ARG A 486 41.30 28.70 -34.52
N VAL A 487 41.12 29.06 -33.24
CA VAL A 487 40.93 30.47 -32.80
C VAL A 487 41.49 30.65 -31.37
N VAL A 488 42.15 31.79 -31.20
CA VAL A 488 43.04 32.26 -30.13
C VAL A 488 42.33 32.56 -28.79
N HIS A 489 43.00 32.19 -27.69
CA HIS A 489 42.75 32.61 -26.31
C HIS A 489 42.81 34.13 -26.08
N ARG A 490 41.97 34.64 -25.16
CA ARG A 490 42.34 35.59 -24.08
C ARG A 490 41.17 35.62 -23.07
N SER A 491 41.26 35.01 -21.89
CA SER A 491 42.00 35.44 -20.69
C SER A 491 41.66 36.88 -20.27
N GLY A 492 40.93 36.99 -19.17
CA GLY A 492 40.65 38.23 -18.44
C GLY A 492 39.93 37.92 -17.13
N ALA A 493 40.70 37.74 -16.07
CA ALA A 493 40.23 37.57 -14.69
C ALA A 493 40.01 38.93 -14.00
N LEU A 494 39.42 38.85 -12.79
CA LEU A 494 39.23 39.88 -11.74
C LEU A 494 37.94 40.70 -11.89
N SER A 495 37.20 41.07 -10.84
CA SER A 495 37.25 40.82 -9.39
C SER A 495 35.99 41.46 -8.77
N GLN A 496 35.65 41.01 -7.56
CA GLN A 496 34.69 41.56 -6.59
C GLN A 496 34.45 43.08 -6.58
N LEU A 497 33.20 43.47 -6.27
CA LEU A 497 32.75 44.38 -5.19
C LEU A 497 31.30 44.83 -5.57
N ALA A 498 30.28 44.38 -4.84
CA ALA A 498 29.75 44.96 -3.60
C ALA A 498 28.91 46.25 -3.80
N ALA A 499 27.67 46.14 -3.30
CA ALA A 499 26.83 47.17 -2.73
C ALA A 499 26.08 48.15 -3.66
N ASP A 500 24.77 48.03 -3.56
CA ASP A 500 23.86 49.05 -3.03
C ASP A 500 22.87 49.72 -3.98
N ASN A 501 21.61 49.61 -3.54
CA ASN A 501 20.53 50.59 -3.53
C ASN A 501 20.11 51.30 -4.83
N GLY A 502 18.79 51.30 -5.04
CA GLY A 502 18.12 52.50 -5.56
C GLY A 502 16.95 52.24 -6.47
N SER A 503 15.75 52.37 -5.90
CA SER A 503 14.47 52.49 -6.58
C SER A 503 14.43 53.59 -7.67
N SER A 504 13.63 53.39 -8.70
CA SER A 504 12.54 54.30 -9.17
C SER A 504 12.06 53.77 -10.54
N LYS A 505 10.76 53.47 -10.68
CA LYS A 505 9.74 54.34 -11.31
C LYS A 505 10.23 54.87 -12.66
N SER A 506 9.57 54.71 -13.80
CA SER A 506 8.16 54.54 -14.16
C SER A 506 8.04 55.03 -15.63
N VAL A 507 6.87 54.85 -16.26
CA VAL A 507 6.35 55.74 -17.36
C VAL A 507 7.03 55.47 -18.72
N ASP A 508 6.41 55.28 -19.87
CA ASP A 508 5.05 55.35 -20.44
C ASP A 508 5.17 54.57 -21.78
N GLU A 509 4.24 53.72 -22.18
CA GLU A 509 3.01 54.07 -22.92
C GLU A 509 3.25 54.61 -24.35
N VAL A 510 2.34 54.21 -25.24
CA VAL A 510 1.91 54.88 -26.49
C VAL A 510 2.25 54.18 -27.83
N ASN A 511 1.23 53.42 -28.27
CA ASN A 511 0.47 53.52 -29.53
C ASN A 511 0.82 52.77 -30.85
N LEU A 512 -0.25 52.08 -31.26
CA LEU A 512 -0.95 52.03 -32.56
C LEU A 512 -0.22 51.59 -33.84
N GLY A 513 -0.86 50.62 -34.51
CA GLY A 513 -0.75 50.43 -35.95
C GLY A 513 -1.50 49.19 -36.43
N THR A 514 -2.73 49.37 -36.90
CA THR A 514 -3.57 48.41 -37.63
C THR A 514 -2.97 48.01 -38.99
N VAL A 515 -3.26 46.77 -39.46
CA VAL A 515 -3.89 46.42 -40.77
C VAL A 515 -3.55 44.96 -41.19
N GLU A 516 -4.64 44.21 -41.38
CA GLU A 516 -4.99 43.10 -42.29
C GLU A 516 -3.97 42.10 -42.90
N ASN A 517 -4.40 40.82 -42.78
CA ASN A 517 -4.43 39.71 -43.75
C ASN A 517 -3.16 39.32 -44.53
N GLY A 518 -2.69 38.10 -44.22
CA GLY A 518 -1.89 37.28 -45.12
C GLY A 518 -1.88 35.83 -44.64
N GLU A 519 -2.45 34.93 -45.44
CA GLU A 519 -2.34 33.48 -45.28
C GLU A 519 -0.88 33.06 -45.12
N ALA A 520 -0.59 32.26 -44.09
CA ALA A 520 0.67 31.53 -43.99
C ALA A 520 0.41 30.14 -43.44
N SER A 521 0.53 29.15 -44.34
CA SER A 521 0.95 27.79 -44.03
C SER A 521 2.14 27.85 -43.07
N SER A 522 2.00 27.26 -41.89
CA SER A 522 3.12 27.04 -40.98
C SER A 522 3.15 25.59 -40.53
N LEU A 523 4.07 24.83 -41.13
CA LEU A 523 4.65 23.62 -40.54
C LEU A 523 5.06 23.92 -39.09
N PHE A 524 4.50 23.19 -38.13
CA PHE A 524 5.03 23.15 -36.78
C PHE A 524 6.19 22.16 -36.73
N THR A 525 7.40 22.69 -36.81
CA THR A 525 8.63 21.96 -36.49
C THR A 525 8.73 21.86 -34.97
N PHE A 526 8.63 20.64 -34.43
CA PHE A 526 8.92 20.35 -33.02
C PHE A 526 10.40 20.61 -32.74
N ASN A 527 10.68 21.64 -31.94
CA ASN A 527 12.01 21.85 -31.37
C ASN A 527 12.10 21.02 -30.07
N ASN A 528 13.04 20.06 -30.04
CA ASN A 528 13.47 19.37 -28.83
C ASN A 528 14.14 20.39 -27.90
N GLY A 529 13.36 20.98 -26.99
CA GLY A 529 13.83 21.78 -25.87
C GLY A 529 13.50 21.07 -24.57
N ALA A 530 14.50 20.94 -23.69
CA ALA A 530 14.41 20.27 -22.40
C ALA A 530 13.17 20.72 -21.59
N MET A 531 12.47 19.74 -21.00
CA MET A 531 11.43 19.98 -19.99
C MET A 531 12.02 20.80 -18.85
N ASP A 532 11.58 22.05 -18.72
CA ASP A 532 11.72 22.80 -17.47
C ASP A 532 10.80 22.17 -16.39
N PRO A 533 11.20 22.21 -15.12
CA PRO A 533 10.59 21.40 -14.08
C PRO A 533 9.20 21.91 -13.71
N VAL A 534 8.27 20.96 -13.60
CA VAL A 534 6.96 21.13 -12.96
C VAL A 534 7.12 21.95 -11.67
N ASN A 535 6.26 22.96 -11.51
CA ASN A 535 6.15 23.79 -10.31
C ASN A 535 6.31 22.94 -9.03
N GLY A 536 7.32 23.22 -8.22
CA GLY A 536 7.74 22.36 -7.10
C GLY A 536 6.72 22.19 -5.95
N SER A 537 5.55 22.85 -6.01
CA SER A 537 4.47 22.71 -5.03
C SER A 537 3.55 21.51 -5.27
N ASP A 538 3.45 21.00 -6.51
CA ASP A 538 2.49 19.93 -6.86
C ASP A 538 3.11 18.55 -7.02
N ASP A 539 4.44 18.44 -6.94
CA ASP A 539 5.13 17.17 -7.08
C ASP A 539 4.95 16.27 -5.85
N VAL A 540 4.16 15.21 -6.03
CA VAL A 540 3.93 14.17 -5.03
C VAL A 540 4.94 13.03 -5.07
N GLY A 541 5.92 13.04 -5.96
CA GLY A 541 6.88 11.94 -6.08
C GLY A 541 6.33 10.76 -6.87
N ARG A 542 7.00 9.60 -6.78
CA ARG A 542 6.59 8.36 -7.46
C ARG A 542 6.11 7.33 -6.46
N PHE A 543 5.08 6.60 -6.86
CA PHE A 543 4.41 5.62 -6.02
C PHE A 543 4.42 4.25 -6.70
N LEU A 544 4.72 3.22 -5.93
CA LEU A 544 4.61 1.82 -6.32
C LEU A 544 3.82 1.07 -5.26
N TYR A 545 3.04 0.09 -5.69
CA TYR A 545 2.45 -0.92 -4.82
C TYR A 545 2.46 -2.26 -5.55
N LEU A 546 2.46 -3.36 -4.82
CA LEU A 546 2.49 -4.70 -5.41
C LEU A 546 1.11 -5.10 -5.88
N GLU A 547 1.04 -5.93 -6.92
CA GLU A 547 -0.18 -6.67 -7.27
C GLU A 547 -0.69 -7.50 -6.10
N GLY A 548 0.24 -8.18 -5.42
CA GLY A 548 0.02 -8.93 -4.20
C GLY A 548 1.34 -9.17 -3.49
N VAL A 549 1.31 -9.46 -2.20
CA VAL A 549 2.54 -9.78 -1.45
C VAL A 549 3.23 -11.07 -1.94
N GLU A 550 2.46 -11.93 -2.62
CA GLU A 550 2.92 -13.16 -3.29
C GLU A 550 3.37 -12.91 -4.74
N TYR A 551 2.88 -11.85 -5.37
CA TYR A 551 3.12 -11.46 -6.77
C TYR A 551 3.93 -10.17 -6.81
N ILE A 552 5.26 -10.30 -6.84
CA ILE A 552 6.18 -9.18 -6.59
C ILE A 552 6.40 -8.36 -7.87
N MET A 553 5.34 -7.76 -8.39
CA MET A 553 5.31 -6.91 -9.57
C MET A 553 4.72 -5.55 -9.20
N TRP A 554 5.42 -4.49 -9.59
CA TRP A 554 5.05 -3.13 -9.21
C TRP A 554 3.98 -2.56 -10.15
N CYS A 555 2.86 -2.13 -9.58
CA CYS A 555 1.75 -1.50 -10.28
C CYS A 555 1.25 -2.32 -11.47
N THR A 556 1.02 -3.62 -11.30
CA THR A 556 0.42 -4.45 -12.36
C THR A 556 -0.83 -3.79 -12.92
N TYR A 557 -0.78 -3.41 -14.18
CA TYR A 557 -1.58 -2.32 -14.72
C TYR A 557 -2.98 -2.76 -15.14
N ASP A 558 -3.11 -3.99 -15.61
CA ASP A 558 -4.38 -4.64 -15.88
C ASP A 558 -5.19 -4.88 -14.61
N VAL A 559 -4.54 -5.00 -13.45
CA VAL A 559 -5.14 -5.08 -12.10
C VAL A 559 -5.40 -3.68 -11.52
N HIS A 560 -4.46 -2.74 -11.73
CA HIS A 560 -4.61 -1.33 -11.34
C HIS A 560 -5.89 -0.70 -11.91
N PHE A 561 -6.33 -1.13 -13.10
CA PHE A 561 -7.62 -0.77 -13.70
C PHE A 561 -8.82 -0.86 -12.74
N TYR A 562 -8.83 -1.85 -11.85
CA TYR A 562 -9.89 -2.06 -10.87
C TYR A 562 -9.62 -1.32 -9.55
N ALA A 563 -8.36 -1.28 -9.11
CA ALA A 563 -7.98 -0.70 -7.82
C ALA A 563 -7.85 0.83 -7.82
N SER A 564 -7.56 1.43 -8.98
CA SER A 564 -7.20 2.85 -9.12
C SER A 564 -8.32 3.83 -8.77
N PHE A 565 -9.58 3.39 -8.69
CA PHE A 565 -10.69 4.21 -8.20
C PHE A 565 -10.44 4.73 -6.78
N ALA A 566 -9.87 3.90 -5.90
CA ALA A 566 -9.55 4.32 -4.53
C ALA A 566 -8.43 5.38 -4.50
N LEU A 567 -7.42 5.24 -5.37
CA LEU A 567 -6.34 6.21 -5.48
C LEU A 567 -6.83 7.52 -6.12
N LEU A 568 -7.64 7.47 -7.16
CA LEU A 568 -8.20 8.67 -7.78
C LEU A 568 -9.08 9.46 -6.80
N GLU A 569 -9.96 8.78 -6.06
CA GLU A 569 -10.87 9.42 -5.11
C GLU A 569 -10.11 10.02 -3.92
N LEU A 570 -9.16 9.27 -3.35
CA LEU A 570 -8.54 9.65 -2.07
C LEU A 570 -7.20 10.39 -2.24
N PHE A 571 -6.43 10.06 -3.27
CA PHE A 571 -5.08 10.60 -3.53
C PHE A 571 -4.83 10.86 -5.03
N PRO A 572 -5.64 11.71 -5.68
CA PRO A 572 -5.62 11.88 -7.14
C PRO A 572 -4.25 12.26 -7.69
N LYS A 573 -3.43 13.03 -6.95
CA LYS A 573 -2.07 13.36 -7.42
C LYS A 573 -1.15 12.13 -7.51
N ILE A 574 -1.35 11.14 -6.64
CA ILE A 574 -0.60 9.87 -6.71
C ILE A 574 -1.06 9.07 -7.94
N GLU A 575 -2.36 8.98 -8.17
CA GLU A 575 -2.93 8.33 -9.36
C GLU A 575 -2.36 8.94 -10.65
N LEU A 576 -2.44 10.28 -10.78
CA LEU A 576 -1.90 10.98 -11.95
C LEU A 576 -0.38 10.79 -12.08
N SER A 577 0.36 10.60 -10.99
CA SER A 577 1.79 10.28 -11.03
C SER A 577 2.04 8.88 -11.61
N ILE A 578 1.25 7.88 -11.22
CA ILE A 578 1.30 6.53 -11.78
C ILE A 578 1.00 6.56 -13.28
N GLN A 579 -0.07 7.27 -13.69
CA GLN A 579 -0.43 7.39 -15.10
C GLN A 579 0.66 8.05 -15.95
N ARG A 580 1.37 9.06 -15.41
CA ARG A 580 2.53 9.66 -16.10
C ARG A 580 3.68 8.67 -16.29
N GLU A 581 3.95 7.82 -15.30
CA GLU A 581 5.00 6.81 -15.42
C GLU A 581 4.63 5.74 -16.47
N PHE A 582 3.36 5.33 -16.53
CA PHE A 582 2.88 4.45 -17.60
C PHE A 582 2.89 5.14 -18.96
N ALA A 583 2.50 6.41 -19.06
CA ALA A 583 2.57 7.19 -20.30
C ALA A 583 4.00 7.24 -20.86
N LYS A 584 5.00 7.52 -20.00
CA LYS A 584 6.42 7.44 -20.37
C LYS A 584 6.80 6.04 -20.83
N ALA A 585 6.35 5.02 -20.09
CA ALA A 585 6.63 3.63 -20.42
C ALA A 585 6.06 3.20 -21.79
N VAL A 586 4.87 3.67 -22.19
CA VAL A 586 4.28 3.39 -23.53
C VAL A 586 5.24 3.82 -24.63
N LEU A 587 5.84 5.00 -24.46
CA LEU A 587 6.70 5.63 -25.46
C LEU A 587 8.12 5.04 -25.50
N CYS A 588 8.48 4.23 -24.51
CA CYS A 588 9.78 3.57 -24.38
C CYS A 588 9.81 2.16 -25.02
N GLU A 589 11.01 1.75 -25.40
CA GLU A 589 11.36 0.40 -25.86
C GLU A 589 12.51 -0.17 -25.02
N ASP A 590 12.45 -1.46 -24.73
CA ASP A 590 13.55 -2.23 -24.14
C ASP A 590 13.82 -3.46 -25.01
N GLY A 591 14.86 -3.37 -25.84
CA GLY A 591 15.26 -4.39 -26.80
C GLY A 591 15.86 -5.67 -26.19
N ARG A 592 16.01 -5.75 -24.85
CA ARG A 592 16.51 -6.98 -24.20
C ARG A 592 15.57 -8.14 -24.48
N LYS A 593 16.13 -9.32 -24.76
CA LYS A 593 15.35 -10.54 -24.99
C LYS A 593 14.94 -11.19 -23.68
N VAL A 594 13.69 -11.61 -23.60
CA VAL A 594 13.13 -12.38 -22.49
C VAL A 594 12.48 -13.66 -23.01
N ARG A 595 12.50 -14.70 -22.19
CA ARG A 595 11.83 -15.96 -22.49
C ARG A 595 10.44 -15.94 -21.86
N PHE A 596 9.41 -16.19 -22.67
CA PHE A 596 8.05 -16.33 -22.17
C PHE A 596 7.82 -17.77 -21.69
N LEU A 597 7.42 -17.94 -20.44
CA LEU A 597 7.48 -19.23 -19.74
C LEU A 597 6.35 -20.18 -20.15
N ALA A 598 5.19 -19.69 -20.59
CA ALA A 598 4.09 -20.55 -21.06
C ALA A 598 4.37 -21.14 -22.44
N GLU A 599 4.79 -20.31 -23.39
CA GLU A 599 5.08 -20.70 -24.78
C GLU A 599 6.49 -21.30 -24.93
N GLY A 600 7.45 -20.80 -24.15
CA GLY A 600 8.86 -21.21 -24.18
C GLY A 600 9.70 -20.54 -25.25
N ASN A 601 9.11 -19.62 -26.03
CA ASN A 601 9.77 -18.79 -27.05
C ASN A 601 10.42 -17.54 -26.42
N TRP A 602 11.09 -16.75 -27.26
CA TRP A 602 11.77 -15.52 -26.87
C TRP A 602 11.15 -14.32 -27.58
N GLY A 603 11.05 -13.19 -26.89
CA GLY A 603 10.59 -11.91 -27.45
C GLY A 603 11.32 -10.72 -26.85
N ILE A 604 10.89 -9.53 -27.27
CA ILE A 604 11.39 -8.24 -26.77
C ILE A 604 10.73 -7.97 -25.43
N ARG A 605 11.50 -7.49 -24.44
CA ARG A 605 11.00 -7.22 -23.08
C ARG A 605 9.90 -6.17 -23.07
N LYS A 606 10.11 -5.04 -23.77
CA LYS A 606 9.13 -3.95 -23.85
C LYS A 606 9.11 -3.37 -25.26
N VAL A 607 7.96 -3.47 -25.91
CA VAL A 607 7.72 -2.92 -27.25
C VAL A 607 7.11 -1.52 -27.14
N ARG A 608 7.57 -0.57 -27.96
CA ARG A 608 7.00 0.79 -28.02
C ARG A 608 5.53 0.73 -28.48
N GLY A 609 4.67 1.52 -27.85
CA GLY A 609 3.22 1.53 -28.12
C GLY A 609 2.43 0.51 -27.30
N ALA A 610 3.02 -0.60 -26.89
CA ALA A 610 2.42 -1.51 -25.91
C ALA A 610 2.56 -0.93 -24.49
N ILE A 611 1.49 -0.96 -23.70
CA ILE A 611 1.58 -0.67 -22.26
C ILE A 611 2.34 -1.82 -21.58
N PRO A 612 3.33 -1.56 -20.70
CA PRO A 612 3.89 -2.65 -19.91
C PRO A 612 2.83 -3.22 -18.96
N HIS A 613 2.90 -4.53 -18.70
CA HIS A 613 2.08 -5.19 -17.69
C HIS A 613 2.36 -4.61 -16.29
N ASP A 614 3.63 -4.37 -15.97
CA ASP A 614 4.06 -3.86 -14.67
C ASP A 614 5.29 -2.96 -14.83
N LEU A 615 5.54 -2.12 -13.82
CA LEU A 615 6.70 -1.22 -13.78
C LEU A 615 8.00 -1.93 -13.37
N GLY A 616 8.00 -3.25 -13.24
CA GLY A 616 9.15 -4.09 -12.92
C GLY A 616 9.09 -4.75 -11.54
N THR A 617 10.25 -5.23 -11.10
CA THR A 617 10.48 -5.82 -9.76
C THR A 617 11.78 -5.27 -9.16
N HIS A 618 12.89 -5.48 -9.85
CA HIS A 618 14.25 -5.29 -9.30
C HIS A 618 14.88 -3.92 -9.56
N ASP A 619 14.39 -3.21 -10.58
CA ASP A 619 14.76 -1.84 -10.96
C ASP A 619 13.50 -1.16 -11.53
N PRO A 620 12.51 -0.83 -10.69
CA PRO A 620 11.26 -0.28 -11.18
C PRO A 620 11.48 0.99 -11.99
N TRP A 621 10.56 1.27 -12.92
CA TRP A 621 10.62 2.36 -13.91
C TRP A 621 11.66 2.19 -15.02
N HIS A 622 12.65 1.31 -14.87
CA HIS A 622 13.74 1.13 -15.84
C HIS A 622 13.79 -0.28 -16.43
N GLU A 623 13.36 -1.29 -15.68
CA GLU A 623 13.21 -2.67 -16.14
C GLU A 623 11.77 -3.13 -15.92
N MET A 624 10.90 -2.65 -16.81
CA MET A 624 9.47 -2.97 -16.86
C MET A 624 9.23 -4.39 -17.37
N ASN A 625 7.99 -4.86 -17.24
CA ASN A 625 7.57 -6.23 -17.61
C ASN A 625 8.40 -7.28 -16.87
N ALA A 626 8.33 -7.26 -15.54
CA ALA A 626 8.83 -8.35 -14.73
C ALA A 626 8.03 -9.63 -14.96
N TYR A 627 6.71 -9.51 -15.20
CA TYR A 627 5.90 -10.61 -15.69
C TYR A 627 6.45 -11.17 -17.00
N ASN A 628 6.72 -12.48 -17.02
CA ASN A 628 7.27 -13.17 -18.18
C ASN A 628 6.60 -14.53 -18.43
N ILE A 629 5.40 -14.78 -17.89
CA ILE A 629 4.68 -16.02 -18.21
C ILE A 629 4.23 -15.99 -19.67
N HIS A 630 3.57 -14.90 -20.08
CA HIS A 630 3.12 -14.63 -21.45
C HIS A 630 3.80 -13.39 -22.04
N ASP A 631 3.71 -13.25 -23.36
CA ASP A 631 4.09 -12.02 -24.08
C ASP A 631 3.01 -10.95 -23.91
N THR A 632 3.22 -10.05 -22.95
CA THR A 632 2.25 -8.99 -22.62
C THR A 632 2.17 -7.89 -23.67
N SER A 633 3.14 -7.79 -24.59
CA SER A 633 3.03 -6.87 -25.73
C SER A 633 1.90 -7.25 -26.69
N ARG A 634 1.44 -8.50 -26.62
CA ARG A 634 0.33 -9.02 -27.43
C ARG A 634 -0.99 -9.01 -26.69
N TRP A 635 -1.05 -8.53 -25.45
CA TRP A 635 -2.29 -8.51 -24.68
C TRP A 635 -3.27 -7.47 -25.22
N LYS A 636 -4.56 -7.81 -25.22
CA LYS A 636 -5.62 -7.04 -25.86
C LYS A 636 -6.32 -6.06 -24.94
N ASP A 637 -6.10 -6.15 -23.63
CA ASP A 637 -6.78 -5.35 -22.61
C ASP A 637 -5.92 -4.18 -22.09
N LEU A 638 -4.60 -4.34 -21.99
CA LEU A 638 -3.69 -3.35 -21.40
C LEU A 638 -3.79 -1.95 -22.05
N ASN A 639 -3.69 -1.86 -23.38
CA ASN A 639 -3.80 -0.58 -24.10
C ASN A 639 -5.18 0.08 -23.95
N PRO A 640 -6.32 -0.63 -24.18
CA PRO A 640 -7.64 -0.09 -23.87
C PRO A 640 -7.80 0.37 -22.42
N LYS A 641 -7.31 -0.42 -21.44
CA LYS A 641 -7.35 -0.05 -20.02
C LYS A 641 -6.56 1.23 -19.72
N PHE A 642 -5.42 1.44 -20.37
CA PHE A 642 -4.64 2.68 -20.24
C PHE A 642 -5.41 3.89 -20.72
N VAL A 643 -5.98 3.82 -21.91
CA VAL A 643 -6.76 4.90 -22.51
C VAL A 643 -7.96 5.25 -21.63
N LEU A 644 -8.64 4.22 -21.11
CA LEU A 644 -9.79 4.37 -20.22
C LEU A 644 -9.42 5.02 -18.89
N GLN A 645 -8.36 4.54 -18.22
CA GLN A 645 -7.89 5.11 -16.96
C GLN A 645 -7.45 6.56 -17.14
N VAL A 646 -6.63 6.86 -18.15
CA VAL A 646 -6.19 8.22 -18.47
C VAL A 646 -7.38 9.15 -18.72
N TYR A 647 -8.37 8.71 -19.50
CA TYR A 647 -9.56 9.52 -19.75
C TYR A 647 -10.35 9.77 -18.46
N ARG A 648 -10.62 8.73 -17.67
CA ARG A 648 -11.34 8.82 -16.38
C ARG A 648 -10.67 9.84 -15.47
N ASP A 649 -9.34 9.74 -15.32
CA ASP A 649 -8.58 10.58 -14.41
C ASP A 649 -8.52 12.03 -14.92
N PHE A 650 -8.37 12.20 -16.24
CA PHE A 650 -8.41 13.51 -16.91
C PHE A 650 -9.74 14.22 -16.67
N VAL A 651 -10.88 13.55 -16.88
CA VAL A 651 -12.20 14.18 -16.70
C VAL A 651 -12.57 14.35 -15.24
N ALA A 652 -12.19 13.43 -14.36
CA ALA A 652 -12.48 13.52 -12.93
C ALA A 652 -11.71 14.67 -12.25
N THR A 653 -10.48 14.94 -12.70
CA THR A 653 -9.63 16.00 -12.14
C THR A 653 -9.75 17.33 -12.87
N GLY A 654 -10.17 17.31 -14.15
CA GLY A 654 -10.17 18.49 -15.02
C GLY A 654 -8.78 19.02 -15.36
N ASP A 655 -7.73 18.22 -15.14
CA ASP A 655 -6.34 18.63 -15.33
C ASP A 655 -5.92 18.57 -16.81
N LEU A 656 -6.08 19.69 -17.52
CA LEU A 656 -5.64 19.88 -18.91
C LEU A 656 -4.14 19.70 -19.10
N SER A 657 -3.33 19.99 -18.07
CA SER A 657 -1.88 19.84 -18.15
C SER A 657 -1.48 18.36 -18.15
N PHE A 658 -2.11 17.57 -17.28
CA PHE A 658 -2.00 16.12 -17.29
C PHE A 658 -2.48 15.54 -18.62
N GLY A 659 -3.66 15.96 -19.09
CA GLY A 659 -4.22 15.50 -20.36
C GLY A 659 -3.28 15.74 -21.54
N ALA A 660 -2.70 16.94 -21.64
CA ALA A 660 -1.73 17.27 -22.68
C ALA A 660 -0.41 16.48 -22.56
N GLU A 661 0.07 16.23 -21.35
CA GLU A 661 1.31 15.47 -21.09
C GLU A 661 1.20 14.01 -21.54
N VAL A 662 0.07 13.36 -21.25
CA VAL A 662 -0.12 11.92 -21.54
C VAL A 662 -0.71 11.66 -22.93
N TRP A 663 -1.25 12.68 -23.61
CA TRP A 663 -1.89 12.53 -24.92
C TRP A 663 -1.04 11.80 -25.98
N PRO A 664 0.27 12.09 -26.14
CA PRO A 664 1.12 11.35 -27.09
C PRO A 664 1.19 9.84 -26.81
N ALA A 665 1.14 9.44 -25.53
CA ALA A 665 1.10 8.03 -25.15
C ALA A 665 -0.25 7.39 -25.46
N VAL A 666 -1.36 8.13 -25.29
CA VAL A 666 -2.70 7.67 -25.69
C VAL A 666 -2.74 7.42 -27.20
N LEU A 667 -2.24 8.35 -28.01
CA LEU A 667 -2.14 8.17 -29.46
C LEU A 667 -1.34 6.93 -29.84
N ALA A 668 -0.15 6.75 -29.27
CA ALA A 668 0.70 5.59 -29.51
C ALA A 668 0.04 4.27 -29.08
N ALA A 669 -0.68 4.27 -27.97
CA ALA A 669 -1.40 3.09 -27.48
C ALA A 669 -2.57 2.71 -28.40
N MET A 670 -3.32 3.70 -28.90
CA MET A 670 -4.42 3.46 -29.84
C MET A 670 -3.91 2.99 -31.20
N GLU A 671 -2.85 3.60 -31.73
CA GLU A 671 -2.21 3.18 -32.99
C GLU A 671 -1.64 1.76 -32.89
N TYR A 672 -1.03 1.41 -31.74
CA TYR A 672 -0.50 0.07 -31.53
C TYR A 672 -1.58 -1.02 -31.60
N MET A 673 -2.81 -0.73 -31.15
CA MET A 673 -3.90 -1.71 -31.15
C MET A 673 -4.43 -2.03 -32.55
N GLU A 674 -4.21 -1.16 -33.54
CA GLU A 674 -4.68 -1.36 -34.92
C GLU A 674 -4.14 -2.65 -35.56
N GLN A 675 -2.97 -3.12 -35.12
CA GLN A 675 -2.38 -4.37 -35.64
C GLN A 675 -3.19 -5.63 -35.29
N PHE A 676 -4.11 -5.51 -34.31
CA PHE A 676 -4.95 -6.60 -33.83
C PHE A 676 -6.35 -6.59 -34.43
N ASP A 677 -6.66 -5.68 -35.35
CA ASP A 677 -7.82 -5.78 -36.25
C ASP A 677 -7.34 -6.39 -37.57
N ARG A 678 -7.57 -7.69 -37.76
CA ARG A 678 -7.01 -8.44 -38.89
C ARG A 678 -7.94 -8.51 -40.09
N ASP A 679 -9.24 -8.36 -39.88
CA ASP A 679 -10.24 -8.38 -40.95
C ASP A 679 -10.72 -6.97 -41.37
N ASN A 680 -10.18 -5.91 -40.76
CA ASN A 680 -10.48 -4.50 -40.99
C ASN A 680 -11.94 -4.13 -40.69
N ASP A 681 -12.56 -4.84 -39.75
CA ASP A 681 -13.93 -4.57 -39.30
C ASP A 681 -14.02 -3.54 -38.16
N CYS A 682 -12.87 -2.93 -37.80
CA CYS A 682 -12.66 -1.97 -36.72
C CYS A 682 -12.65 -2.57 -35.30
N LEU A 683 -12.72 -3.90 -35.15
CA LEU A 683 -12.71 -4.59 -33.88
C LEU A 683 -11.48 -5.48 -33.74
N ILE A 684 -10.88 -5.49 -32.54
CA ILE A 684 -9.67 -6.27 -32.28
C ILE A 684 -9.99 -7.76 -32.02
N GLU A 685 -9.11 -8.67 -32.43
CA GLU A 685 -9.25 -10.11 -32.16
C GLU A 685 -8.16 -10.68 -31.26
N ASN A 686 -8.57 -11.49 -30.28
CA ASN A 686 -7.73 -12.32 -29.44
C ASN A 686 -7.17 -13.54 -30.20
N ASP A 687 -5.98 -13.99 -29.78
CA ASP A 687 -5.11 -14.87 -30.57
C ASP A 687 -5.24 -16.36 -30.26
N GLY A 688 -6.20 -16.78 -29.43
CA GLY A 688 -6.31 -18.18 -29.02
C GLY A 688 -5.24 -18.62 -28.02
N PHE A 689 -4.67 -17.68 -27.26
CA PHE A 689 -3.92 -17.92 -26.03
C PHE A 689 -4.37 -16.90 -24.97
N PRO A 690 -4.00 -17.05 -23.68
CA PRO A 690 -4.30 -16.04 -22.67
C PRO A 690 -3.54 -14.74 -22.94
N ASP A 691 -4.22 -13.79 -23.57
CA ASP A 691 -3.67 -12.50 -24.01
C ASP A 691 -4.42 -11.32 -23.36
N GLN A 692 -4.73 -11.46 -22.06
CA GLN A 692 -5.40 -10.46 -21.21
C GLN A 692 -5.31 -10.89 -19.72
N THR A 693 -5.79 -10.04 -18.79
CA THR A 693 -5.71 -10.22 -17.32
C THR A 693 -6.11 -11.59 -16.77
N TYR A 694 -7.08 -12.28 -17.38
CA TYR A 694 -7.40 -13.68 -17.09
C TYR A 694 -6.36 -14.58 -17.77
N ASP A 695 -5.13 -14.52 -17.28
CA ASP A 695 -3.89 -14.98 -17.91
C ASP A 695 -3.75 -16.51 -18.03
N THR A 696 -4.77 -17.26 -17.64
CA THR A 696 -4.88 -18.71 -17.86
C THR A 696 -6.13 -19.10 -18.64
N TRP A 697 -6.97 -18.13 -19.02
CA TRP A 697 -8.20 -18.33 -19.77
C TRP A 697 -8.04 -17.85 -21.22
N THR A 698 -8.10 -18.81 -22.15
CA THR A 698 -7.98 -18.54 -23.58
C THR A 698 -9.22 -17.88 -24.17
N VAL A 699 -9.03 -16.91 -25.06
CA VAL A 699 -10.08 -16.26 -25.87
C VAL A 699 -9.76 -16.46 -27.36
N HIS A 700 -10.76 -16.81 -28.17
CA HIS A 700 -10.60 -16.98 -29.63
C HIS A 700 -11.42 -15.96 -30.42
N GLY A 701 -10.76 -15.21 -31.30
CA GLY A 701 -11.44 -14.19 -32.12
C GLY A 701 -11.86 -13.01 -31.24
N ILE A 702 -13.08 -12.51 -31.40
CA ILE A 702 -13.55 -11.36 -30.64
C ILE A 702 -14.05 -11.83 -29.28
N GLY A 703 -13.43 -11.38 -28.19
CA GLY A 703 -13.90 -11.61 -26.82
C GLY A 703 -14.82 -10.51 -26.31
N ALA A 704 -15.85 -10.85 -25.52
CA ALA A 704 -16.74 -9.84 -24.92
C ALA A 704 -15.99 -8.86 -24.02
N TYR A 705 -15.05 -9.36 -23.20
CA TYR A 705 -14.22 -8.55 -22.33
C TYR A 705 -13.37 -7.53 -23.11
N CYS A 706 -12.40 -8.01 -23.91
CA CYS A 706 -11.48 -7.14 -24.65
C CYS A 706 -12.20 -6.28 -25.69
N GLY A 707 -13.20 -6.83 -26.38
CA GLY A 707 -13.99 -6.08 -27.35
C GLY A 707 -14.77 -4.93 -26.71
N SER A 708 -15.40 -5.15 -25.54
CA SER A 708 -16.11 -4.06 -24.84
C SER A 708 -15.15 -2.97 -24.36
N LEU A 709 -13.96 -3.35 -23.87
CA LEU A 709 -12.91 -2.40 -23.49
C LEU A 709 -12.43 -1.58 -24.69
N TRP A 710 -12.23 -2.22 -25.84
CA TRP A 710 -11.86 -1.52 -27.08
C TRP A 710 -12.91 -0.49 -27.51
N LEU A 711 -14.20 -0.86 -27.52
CA LEU A 711 -15.28 0.06 -27.83
C LEU A 711 -15.27 1.28 -26.89
N ALA A 712 -15.11 1.04 -25.58
CA ALA A 712 -15.01 2.10 -24.60
C ALA A 712 -13.77 2.99 -24.83
N ALA A 713 -12.62 2.40 -25.15
CA ALA A 713 -11.38 3.13 -25.40
C ALA A 713 -11.47 4.01 -26.66
N LEU A 714 -12.10 3.53 -27.74
CA LEU A 714 -12.37 4.33 -28.95
C LEU A 714 -13.19 5.59 -28.60
N GLN A 715 -14.24 5.41 -27.80
CA GLN A 715 -15.12 6.49 -27.37
C GLN A 715 -14.42 7.48 -26.42
N ALA A 716 -13.64 6.96 -25.48
CA ALA A 716 -12.85 7.76 -24.53
C ALA A 716 -11.77 8.58 -25.24
N ALA A 717 -11.01 7.97 -26.15
CA ALA A 717 -9.98 8.67 -26.92
C ALA A 717 -10.59 9.76 -27.82
N ALA A 718 -11.72 9.50 -28.46
CA ALA A 718 -12.43 10.52 -29.24
C ALA A 718 -12.93 11.68 -28.37
N ALA A 719 -13.49 11.40 -27.19
CA ALA A 719 -13.95 12.43 -26.26
C ALA A 719 -12.79 13.26 -25.67
N MET A 720 -11.65 12.62 -25.38
CA MET A 720 -10.44 13.30 -24.92
C MET A 720 -9.87 14.22 -26.00
N ALA A 721 -9.79 13.74 -27.25
CA ALA A 721 -9.29 14.49 -28.38
C ALA A 721 -10.06 15.79 -28.62
N ILE A 722 -11.39 15.78 -28.48
CA ILE A 722 -12.23 16.99 -28.58
C ILE A 722 -11.79 18.04 -27.54
N GLN A 723 -11.59 17.62 -26.29
CA GLN A 723 -11.21 18.54 -25.21
C GLN A 723 -9.79 19.08 -25.38
N LEU A 724 -8.90 18.31 -26.00
CA LEU A 724 -7.52 18.72 -26.30
C LEU A 724 -7.37 19.43 -27.66
N GLY A 725 -8.45 19.59 -28.43
CA GLY A 725 -8.46 20.30 -29.71
C GLY A 725 -8.05 19.49 -30.93
N ASP A 726 -7.89 18.17 -30.84
CA ASP A 726 -7.63 17.27 -31.97
C ASP A 726 -8.93 16.73 -32.57
N THR A 727 -9.64 17.60 -33.29
CA THR A 727 -10.94 17.27 -33.88
C THR A 727 -10.85 16.20 -34.97
N SER A 728 -9.73 16.15 -35.70
CA SER A 728 -9.51 15.18 -36.78
C SER A 728 -9.39 13.75 -36.25
N PHE A 729 -8.67 13.56 -35.14
CA PHE A 729 -8.59 12.28 -34.45
C PHE A 729 -9.95 11.91 -33.86
N ALA A 730 -10.64 12.86 -33.25
CA ALA A 730 -11.95 12.63 -32.65
C ALA A 730 -12.97 12.07 -33.66
N GLU A 731 -13.07 12.67 -34.85
CA GLU A 731 -13.98 12.21 -35.91
C GLU A 731 -13.62 10.80 -36.39
N LYS A 732 -12.34 10.55 -36.67
CA LYS A 732 -11.84 9.23 -37.10
C LYS A 732 -12.19 8.11 -36.11
N TYR A 733 -11.95 8.33 -34.82
CA TYR A 733 -12.17 7.33 -33.78
C TYR A 733 -13.65 7.17 -33.42
N LYS A 734 -14.46 8.22 -33.57
CA LYS A 734 -15.92 8.13 -33.48
C LYS A 734 -16.52 7.26 -34.58
N ASP A 735 -16.07 7.42 -35.83
CA ASP A 735 -16.52 6.58 -36.95
C ASP A 735 -16.11 5.12 -36.77
N LYS A 736 -14.89 4.90 -36.26
CA LYS A 736 -14.40 3.56 -35.90
C LYS A 736 -15.27 2.89 -34.83
N PHE A 737 -15.60 3.62 -33.77
CA PHE A 737 -16.47 3.15 -32.70
C PHE A 737 -17.83 2.68 -33.22
N ILE A 738 -18.46 3.45 -34.11
CA ILE A 738 -19.77 3.12 -34.67
C ILE A 738 -19.72 1.78 -35.45
N LYS A 739 -18.69 1.59 -36.27
CA LYS A 739 -18.49 0.34 -37.04
C LYS A 739 -18.20 -0.85 -36.14
N ALA A 740 -17.22 -0.70 -35.25
CA ALA A 740 -16.80 -1.74 -34.33
C ALA A 740 -17.94 -2.22 -33.41
N LYS A 741 -18.78 -1.29 -32.93
CA LYS A 741 -19.93 -1.61 -32.08
C LYS A 741 -20.95 -2.48 -32.82
N ALA A 742 -21.24 -2.17 -34.09
CA ALA A 742 -22.17 -2.96 -34.88
C ALA A 742 -21.68 -4.40 -35.06
N VAL A 743 -20.39 -4.58 -35.36
CA VAL A 743 -19.72 -5.87 -35.46
C VAL A 743 -19.76 -6.64 -34.13
N PHE A 744 -19.42 -5.97 -33.02
CA PHE A 744 -19.41 -6.58 -31.69
C PHE A 744 -20.80 -7.13 -31.33
N GLU A 745 -21.85 -6.34 -31.54
CA GLU A 745 -23.22 -6.78 -31.28
C GLU A 745 -23.62 -7.93 -32.20
N GLU A 746 -23.32 -7.87 -33.51
CA GLU A 746 -23.62 -8.94 -34.45
C GLU A 746 -22.95 -10.27 -34.07
N LYS A 747 -21.67 -10.25 -33.72
CA LYS A 747 -20.88 -11.46 -33.46
C LYS A 747 -21.14 -12.07 -32.08
N LEU A 748 -21.45 -11.26 -31.05
CA LEU A 748 -21.49 -11.74 -29.66
C LEU A 748 -22.87 -11.73 -29.00
N TRP A 749 -23.79 -10.86 -29.39
CA TRP A 749 -25.11 -10.80 -28.74
C TRP A 749 -25.95 -12.01 -29.13
N ASN A 750 -26.29 -12.86 -28.14
CA ASN A 750 -27.05 -14.09 -28.39
C ASN A 750 -28.56 -13.97 -28.12
N GLY A 751 -29.06 -12.76 -27.87
CA GLY A 751 -30.45 -12.49 -27.50
C GLY A 751 -30.70 -12.40 -25.99
N SER A 752 -29.73 -12.76 -25.14
CA SER A 752 -29.84 -12.66 -23.67
C SER A 752 -28.60 -12.10 -22.99
N TYR A 753 -27.41 -12.40 -23.48
CA TYR A 753 -26.13 -11.92 -22.97
C TYR A 753 -25.10 -11.91 -24.11
N PHE A 754 -23.91 -11.39 -23.86
CA PHE A 754 -22.80 -11.47 -24.81
C PHE A 754 -22.04 -12.77 -24.60
N ASN A 755 -21.87 -13.55 -25.67
CA ASN A 755 -21.03 -14.74 -25.66
C ASN A 755 -19.61 -14.38 -25.18
N TYR A 756 -18.95 -15.31 -24.48
CA TYR A 756 -17.58 -15.12 -23.99
C TYR A 756 -16.61 -14.72 -25.12
N ASP A 757 -16.69 -15.43 -26.24
CA ASP A 757 -15.95 -15.10 -27.46
C ASP A 757 -16.70 -15.53 -28.73
N SER A 758 -16.18 -15.12 -29.89
CA SER A 758 -16.70 -15.48 -31.21
C SER A 758 -16.19 -16.85 -31.70
N GLY A 759 -15.62 -17.67 -30.82
CA GLY A 759 -15.11 -18.99 -31.13
C GLY A 759 -16.24 -20.01 -31.38
N SER A 760 -15.85 -21.20 -31.83
CA SER A 760 -16.76 -22.32 -32.10
C SER A 760 -16.79 -23.38 -30.99
N SER A 761 -15.99 -23.20 -29.94
CA SER A 761 -15.92 -24.15 -28.82
C SER A 761 -17.20 -24.14 -27.97
N SER A 762 -17.40 -25.16 -27.12
CA SER A 762 -18.47 -25.15 -26.13
C SER A 762 -18.33 -24.01 -25.11
N ASN A 763 -17.11 -23.55 -24.85
CA ASN A 763 -16.81 -22.52 -23.86
C ASN A 763 -17.10 -21.11 -24.39
N SER A 764 -17.19 -20.92 -25.71
CA SER A 764 -17.47 -19.64 -26.36
C SER A 764 -18.82 -19.04 -25.91
N LYS A 765 -19.75 -19.89 -25.44
CA LYS A 765 -21.06 -19.49 -24.91
C LYS A 765 -21.08 -19.30 -23.39
N SER A 766 -19.93 -19.34 -22.71
CA SER A 766 -19.85 -19.14 -21.26
C SER A 766 -20.36 -17.74 -20.88
N ILE A 767 -20.95 -17.64 -19.69
CA ILE A 767 -21.37 -16.35 -19.13
C ILE A 767 -20.20 -15.84 -18.31
N GLN A 768 -19.42 -14.92 -18.88
CA GLN A 768 -18.34 -14.26 -18.15
C GLN A 768 -18.92 -13.15 -17.26
N ALA A 769 -18.50 -13.08 -16.01
CA ALA A 769 -18.95 -12.05 -15.08
C ALA A 769 -18.56 -10.64 -15.54
N ASP A 770 -17.38 -10.50 -16.17
CA ASP A 770 -16.83 -9.23 -16.63
C ASP A 770 -17.10 -8.94 -18.12
N GLN A 771 -18.10 -9.58 -18.73
CA GLN A 771 -18.41 -9.41 -20.17
C GLN A 771 -18.79 -7.97 -20.57
N LEU A 772 -19.05 -7.10 -19.59
CA LEU A 772 -19.45 -5.70 -19.75
C LEU A 772 -18.43 -4.72 -19.15
N ALA A 773 -17.16 -5.10 -19.01
CA ALA A 773 -16.12 -4.25 -18.41
C ALA A 773 -16.03 -2.84 -19.04
N GLY A 774 -16.06 -2.73 -20.38
CA GLY A 774 -16.06 -1.43 -21.04
C GLY A 774 -17.33 -0.60 -20.81
N GLN A 775 -18.49 -1.26 -20.68
CA GLN A 775 -19.75 -0.59 -20.35
C GLN A 775 -19.76 -0.09 -18.91
N TRP A 776 -19.19 -0.86 -17.97
CA TRP A 776 -18.97 -0.40 -16.61
C TRP A 776 -18.07 0.85 -16.60
N TYR A 777 -16.99 0.84 -17.37
CA TYR A 777 -16.01 1.93 -17.36
C TYR A 777 -16.51 3.22 -18.03
N THR A 778 -17.30 3.11 -19.11
CA THR A 778 -17.96 4.29 -19.70
C THR A 778 -18.91 4.94 -18.71
N ALA A 779 -19.73 4.16 -18.01
CA ALA A 779 -20.65 4.65 -17.00
C ALA A 779 -19.92 5.32 -15.82
N SER A 780 -18.77 4.78 -15.38
CA SER A 780 -17.98 5.37 -14.29
C SER A 780 -17.14 6.58 -14.69
N SER A 781 -16.98 6.84 -15.99
CA SER A 781 -16.17 7.95 -16.53
C SER A 781 -17.02 9.05 -17.18
N GLY A 782 -18.35 9.01 -17.03
CA GLY A 782 -19.26 10.00 -17.61
C GLY A 782 -19.42 9.92 -19.13
N LEU A 783 -19.02 8.81 -19.76
CA LEU A 783 -19.23 8.57 -21.18
C LEU A 783 -20.64 7.99 -21.45
N PRO A 784 -21.22 8.22 -22.64
CA PRO A 784 -22.46 7.57 -23.03
C PRO A 784 -22.35 6.04 -23.03
N ASP A 785 -23.46 5.37 -22.68
CA ASP A 785 -23.55 3.90 -22.67
C ASP A 785 -23.15 3.27 -24.02
N LEU A 786 -22.39 2.19 -23.95
CA LEU A 786 -22.01 1.38 -25.10
C LEU A 786 -23.20 0.67 -25.71
N PHE A 787 -24.10 0.13 -24.88
CA PHE A 787 -25.21 -0.72 -25.33
C PHE A 787 -26.57 -0.14 -24.90
N ASP A 788 -27.64 -0.60 -25.53
CA ASP A 788 -28.98 -0.21 -25.08
C ASP A 788 -29.31 -0.81 -23.70
N SER A 789 -30.25 -0.17 -23.00
CA SER A 789 -30.62 -0.55 -21.63
C SER A 789 -31.11 -1.98 -21.51
N PHE A 790 -31.72 -2.54 -22.56
CA PHE A 790 -32.22 -3.92 -22.53
C PHE A 790 -31.06 -4.92 -22.54
N LYS A 791 -30.08 -4.75 -23.43
CA LYS A 791 -28.88 -5.61 -23.48
C LYS A 791 -28.11 -5.57 -22.16
N ILE A 792 -27.90 -4.36 -21.60
CA ILE A 792 -27.20 -4.18 -20.32
C ILE A 792 -27.93 -4.92 -19.19
N GLN A 793 -29.23 -4.66 -19.01
CA GLN A 793 -30.01 -5.27 -17.93
C GLN A 793 -30.11 -6.79 -18.08
N SER A 794 -30.34 -7.29 -19.30
CA SER A 794 -30.44 -8.72 -19.57
C SER A 794 -29.12 -9.45 -19.28
N ALA A 795 -27.97 -8.89 -19.68
CA ALA A 795 -26.67 -9.48 -19.40
C ALA A 795 -26.34 -9.47 -17.90
N LEU A 796 -26.56 -8.34 -17.20
CA LEU A 796 -26.35 -8.24 -15.75
C LEU A 796 -27.25 -9.20 -14.96
N GLN A 797 -28.52 -9.32 -15.36
CA GLN A 797 -29.43 -10.28 -14.75
C GLN A 797 -28.94 -11.72 -14.97
N LYS A 798 -28.45 -12.03 -16.18
CA LYS A 798 -27.88 -13.34 -16.49
C LYS A 798 -26.67 -13.67 -15.63
N ILE A 799 -25.76 -12.71 -15.46
CA ILE A 799 -24.58 -12.84 -14.59
C ILE A 799 -25.04 -13.09 -13.15
N PHE A 800 -25.97 -12.30 -12.62
CA PHE A 800 -26.47 -12.49 -11.27
C PHE A 800 -27.12 -13.86 -11.08
N ASP A 801 -28.03 -14.25 -11.97
CA ASP A 801 -28.77 -15.51 -11.88
C ASP A 801 -27.88 -16.75 -11.97
N PHE A 802 -26.74 -16.67 -12.65
CA PHE A 802 -25.83 -17.80 -12.86
C PHE A 802 -24.56 -17.68 -12.04
N ASN A 803 -23.74 -16.67 -12.29
CA ASN A 803 -22.41 -16.51 -11.71
C ASN A 803 -22.45 -16.17 -10.22
N VAL A 804 -23.56 -15.62 -9.71
CA VAL A 804 -23.74 -15.32 -8.27
C VAL A 804 -24.68 -16.33 -7.63
N MET A 805 -25.93 -16.42 -8.10
CA MET A 805 -26.96 -17.19 -7.40
C MET A 805 -26.78 -18.71 -7.47
N LYS A 806 -26.15 -19.27 -8.53
CA LYS A 806 -25.88 -20.72 -8.60
C LYS A 806 -24.62 -21.16 -7.87
N VAL A 807 -23.77 -20.22 -7.45
CA VAL A 807 -22.60 -20.50 -6.62
C VAL A 807 -22.83 -20.08 -5.16
N ARG A 808 -23.96 -19.46 -4.84
CA ARG A 808 -24.34 -19.13 -3.46
C ARG A 808 -24.28 -20.37 -2.54
N GLY A 809 -23.69 -20.20 -1.37
CA GLY A 809 -23.40 -21.27 -0.40
C GLY A 809 -22.22 -22.17 -0.81
N LYS A 810 -21.55 -21.88 -1.93
CA LYS A 810 -20.32 -22.54 -2.38
C LYS A 810 -19.21 -21.48 -2.49
N TYR A 811 -17.97 -21.90 -2.28
CA TYR A 811 -16.78 -21.04 -2.42
C TYR A 811 -16.78 -19.75 -1.58
N GLY A 812 -17.50 -19.72 -0.45
CA GLY A 812 -17.53 -18.56 0.46
C GLY A 812 -18.47 -17.42 0.03
N VAL A 813 -19.32 -17.62 -0.98
CA VAL A 813 -20.36 -16.64 -1.37
C VAL A 813 -21.62 -16.91 -0.53
N GLU A 814 -21.91 -16.10 0.50
CA GLU A 814 -23.09 -16.26 1.37
C GLU A 814 -24.40 -15.70 0.79
#